data_AF-A0A3E5IFV1-F1
#
_entry.id   AF-A0A3E5IFV1-F1
#
_cell.length_a   1.000
_cell.length_b   1.000
_cell.length_c   1.000
_cell.angle_alpha   90.00
_cell.angle_beta   90.00
_cell.angle_gamma   90.00
#
_symmetry.space_group_name_H-M   'P 1'
#
loop_
_entity.id
_entity.type
_entity.pdbx_description
1 polymer ?
#
loop_
_entity_poly.entity_id
_entity_poly.type
_entity_poly.pdbx_seq_one_letter_code
_entity_poly.pdbx_strand_id
1 'polypeptide(L)'
;MLRIKRLDIFIIKSFLLLFVGTFFICLFIFMMQFLWKYVDELVGKGLEMSVLAQFFFYSALSLVPMSLPLAVLLASLITFGNFGERFELLAMKAAGISLLKIMRPLIVLVFAICCVSFYFQNVIGPQAQAKLGTLLISMKQKSPEVDIPEGVFYDEIDGYNLKVQRKDRKTGMLYDVIIYDFSNNFDNARIIVADSGRLEMTADKQHLYLHLYSGEMFENLKAQSMSSKNVPYRRESFREKHSIIQFDSDFNMADASIMSNQSTTKDMIKIQASIDSMTVLADSIGRQYFVEASKGPYRTAVGLTKEDTLKMQEAQIRDYNVDSLFEAATLMNKQKIIASAVGRTENLSSDWGFKSFTMTQNDFSIRKHKIEWHRKITISLSCLLFFFIGAPLGGIIRKGGLGMPVIVSVLTFIIYYIIDNTGYKMARDGKWIVWMGMWMSSAILAPLGYFLTYKSNKDSVVLNTDVYISWFKRVFGVRSVRHLSKKEVIIHDPDYQRLPFDLNGLSEECRAYMQKNRLAKAPNYFSLWMSGGQDQEIIAINNRMEALVDEMSNTRSLILLQKLEKYPIIPVNAHVRPFHNYWLNMAIGIVIPIGLFFYFRIWAFRIRLNKDMERIIALNRDVELTIKDINNENKI
;
A
#
# COMPACT_ATOMS: atom_id res chain seq x y z
N MET A 1 10.61 -22.31 -36.94
CA MET A 1 11.79 -22.88 -36.27
C MET A 1 12.53 -21.79 -35.50
N LEU A 2 12.50 -21.83 -34.16
CA LEU A 2 13.31 -20.94 -33.30
C LEU A 2 14.78 -21.36 -33.38
N ARG A 3 15.52 -20.83 -34.35
CA ARG A 3 16.98 -21.05 -34.43
C ARG A 3 17.64 -20.14 -33.39
N ILE A 4 17.97 -20.71 -32.23
CA ILE A 4 18.63 -20.00 -31.12
C ILE A 4 19.97 -19.46 -31.61
N LYS A 5 20.14 -18.13 -31.60
CA LYS A 5 21.41 -17.48 -31.99
C LYS A 5 22.34 -17.39 -30.79
N ARG A 6 23.66 -17.25 -31.03
CA ARG A 6 24.64 -17.05 -29.95
C ARG A 6 24.33 -15.84 -29.05
N LEU A 7 23.79 -14.77 -29.65
CA LEU A 7 23.34 -13.58 -28.93
C LEU A 7 22.18 -13.88 -27.98
N ASP A 8 21.23 -14.73 -28.39
CA ASP A 8 20.11 -15.12 -27.53
C ASP A 8 20.60 -15.90 -26.30
N ILE A 9 21.56 -16.81 -26.50
CA ILE A 9 22.17 -17.59 -25.40
C ILE A 9 22.93 -16.67 -24.44
N PHE A 10 23.68 -15.72 -24.97
CA PHE A 10 24.41 -14.74 -24.16
C PHE A 10 23.46 -13.94 -23.26
N ILE A 11 22.36 -13.43 -23.83
CA ILE A 11 21.37 -12.64 -23.08
C ILE A 11 20.66 -13.50 -22.03
N ILE A 12 20.24 -14.72 -22.39
CA ILE A 12 19.60 -15.65 -21.44
C ILE A 12 20.54 -15.99 -20.30
N LYS A 13 21.81 -16.30 -20.58
CA LYS A 13 22.79 -16.67 -19.54
C LYS A 13 23.03 -15.53 -18.57
N SER A 14 23.19 -14.31 -19.08
CA SER A 14 23.37 -13.11 -18.25
C SER A 14 22.13 -12.86 -17.38
N PHE A 15 20.93 -12.90 -17.95
CA PHE A 15 19.70 -12.71 -17.19
C PHE A 15 19.47 -13.80 -16.15
N LEU A 16 19.63 -15.08 -16.52
CA LEU A 16 19.33 -16.21 -15.65
C LEU A 16 20.23 -16.24 -14.41
N LEU A 17 21.52 -15.94 -14.59
CA LEU A 17 22.48 -15.86 -13.48
C LEU A 17 22.04 -14.80 -12.46
N LEU A 18 21.67 -13.61 -12.95
CA LEU A 18 21.17 -12.54 -12.11
C LEU A 18 19.82 -12.88 -11.48
N PHE A 19 18.89 -13.43 -12.26
CA PHE A 19 17.55 -13.81 -11.80
C PHE A 19 17.59 -14.80 -10.64
N VAL A 20 18.43 -15.84 -10.70
CA VAL A 20 18.52 -16.82 -9.61
C VAL A 20 19.04 -16.15 -8.33
N GLY A 21 20.07 -15.30 -8.45
CA GLY A 21 20.61 -14.56 -7.30
C GLY A 21 19.58 -13.60 -6.69
N THR A 22 18.92 -12.80 -7.51
CA THR A 22 17.90 -11.85 -7.04
C THR A 22 16.67 -12.56 -6.49
N PHE A 23 16.28 -13.70 -7.06
CA PHE A 23 15.18 -14.52 -6.57
C PHE A 23 15.42 -15.01 -5.15
N PHE A 24 16.58 -15.61 -4.85
CA PHE A 24 16.88 -16.08 -3.50
C PHE A 24 17.02 -14.92 -2.50
N ILE A 25 17.58 -13.77 -2.92
CA ILE A 25 17.64 -12.58 -2.07
C ILE A 25 16.22 -12.09 -1.75
N CYS A 26 15.34 -11.95 -2.75
CA CYS A 26 13.96 -11.54 -2.54
C CYS A 26 13.18 -12.54 -1.68
N LEU A 27 13.35 -13.84 -1.93
CA LEU A 27 12.73 -14.90 -1.13
C LEU A 27 13.17 -14.83 0.33
N PHE A 28 14.47 -14.62 0.57
CA PHE A 28 15.01 -14.45 1.92
C PHE A 28 14.45 -13.21 2.63
N ILE A 29 14.37 -12.07 1.95
CA ILE A 29 13.79 -10.84 2.50
C ILE A 29 12.32 -11.06 2.90
N PHE A 30 11.52 -11.64 2.01
CA PHE A 30 10.12 -11.94 2.31
C PHE A 30 9.98 -12.98 3.44
N MET A 31 10.85 -13.98 3.48
CA MET A 31 10.87 -14.97 4.55
C MET A 31 11.22 -14.34 5.90
N MET A 32 12.17 -13.42 5.96
CA MET A 32 12.49 -12.68 7.18
C MET A 32 11.33 -11.79 7.63
N GLN A 33 10.69 -11.08 6.70
CA GLN A 33 9.47 -10.32 7.02
C GLN A 33 8.37 -11.23 7.56
N PHE A 34 8.22 -12.43 6.99
CA PHE A 34 7.24 -13.42 7.43
C PHE A 34 7.56 -13.98 8.81
N LEU A 35 8.84 -14.28 9.10
CA LEU A 35 9.30 -14.74 10.40
C LEU A 35 8.94 -13.72 11.49
N TRP A 36 9.21 -12.43 11.25
CA TRP A 36 8.86 -11.36 12.18
C TRP A 36 7.36 -11.32 12.53
N LYS A 37 6.48 -11.65 11.57
CA LYS A 37 5.03 -11.71 11.81
C LYS A 37 4.63 -12.85 12.76
N TYR A 38 5.40 -13.94 12.80
CA TYR A 38 5.09 -15.14 13.59
C TYR A 38 6.14 -15.41 14.69
N VAL A 39 6.94 -14.40 15.05
CA VAL A 39 8.05 -14.57 16.00
C VAL A 39 7.54 -15.02 17.37
N ASP A 40 6.41 -14.48 17.82
CA ASP A 40 5.79 -14.82 19.11
C ASP A 40 5.27 -16.26 19.14
N GLU A 41 4.91 -16.82 17.97
CA GLU A 41 4.46 -18.20 17.84
C GLU A 41 5.64 -19.20 17.77
N LEU A 42 6.86 -18.72 17.49
CA LEU A 42 8.06 -19.53 17.31
C LEU A 42 8.99 -19.50 18.53
N VAL A 43 9.12 -18.35 19.19
CA VAL A 43 10.08 -18.11 20.27
C VAL A 43 9.50 -18.52 21.61
N GLY A 44 10.26 -19.29 22.40
CA GLY A 44 9.90 -19.62 23.79
C GLY A 44 8.94 -20.80 23.98
N LYS A 45 8.48 -21.46 22.90
CA LYS A 45 7.52 -22.59 22.95
C LYS A 45 8.16 -23.99 22.91
N GLY A 46 9.49 -24.10 22.99
CA GLY A 46 10.18 -25.39 23.00
C GLY A 46 9.95 -26.26 21.75
N LEU A 47 9.77 -25.63 20.59
CA LEU A 47 9.51 -26.33 19.32
C LEU A 47 10.72 -27.18 18.89
N GLU A 48 10.44 -28.37 18.39
CA GLU A 48 11.48 -29.24 17.84
C GLU A 48 12.05 -28.63 16.55
N MET A 49 13.35 -28.83 16.31
CA MET A 49 14.02 -28.31 15.11
C MET A 49 13.39 -28.82 13.80
N SER A 50 12.83 -30.03 13.81
CA SER A 50 12.10 -30.61 12.67
C SER A 50 10.85 -29.82 12.30
N VAL A 51 10.09 -29.35 13.30
CA VAL A 51 8.88 -28.52 13.13
C VAL A 51 9.25 -27.14 12.57
N LEU A 52 10.33 -26.54 13.09
CA LEU A 52 10.86 -25.29 12.56
C LEU A 52 11.32 -25.42 11.09
N ALA A 53 12.01 -26.51 10.75
CA ALA A 53 12.42 -26.77 9.38
C ALA A 53 11.21 -26.92 8.42
N GLN A 54 10.16 -27.65 8.83
CA GLN A 54 8.91 -27.75 8.07
C GLN A 54 8.23 -26.38 7.92
N PHE A 55 8.20 -25.58 8.99
CA PHE A 55 7.66 -24.22 8.96
C PHE A 55 8.38 -23.36 7.92
N PHE A 56 9.70 -23.32 7.93
CA PHE A 56 10.49 -22.56 6.95
C PHE A 56 10.29 -23.08 5.53
N PHE A 57 10.22 -24.40 5.35
CA PHE A 57 10.02 -25.01 4.03
C PHE A 57 8.65 -24.63 3.43
N TYR A 58 7.56 -24.82 4.17
CA TYR A 58 6.21 -24.45 3.70
C TYR A 58 6.05 -22.94 3.53
N SER A 59 6.67 -22.15 4.42
CA SER A 59 6.70 -20.69 4.30
C SER A 59 7.38 -20.26 3.01
N ALA A 60 8.56 -20.80 2.71
CA ALA A 60 9.29 -20.50 1.48
C ALA A 60 8.46 -20.85 0.23
N LEU A 61 7.85 -22.04 0.18
CA LEU A 61 6.97 -22.45 -0.92
C LEU A 61 5.79 -21.49 -1.12
N SER A 62 5.20 -21.00 -0.03
CA SER A 62 4.08 -20.05 -0.07
C SER A 62 4.48 -18.65 -0.56
N LEU A 63 5.73 -18.25 -0.34
CA LEU A 63 6.26 -16.91 -0.66
C LEU A 63 6.88 -16.82 -2.06
N VAL A 64 7.23 -17.95 -2.69
CA VAL A 64 7.80 -18.00 -4.04
C VAL A 64 7.02 -17.12 -5.04
N PRO A 65 5.68 -17.21 -5.16
CA PRO A 65 4.94 -16.40 -6.13
C PRO A 65 5.04 -14.89 -5.93
N MET A 66 5.19 -14.44 -4.69
CA MET A 66 5.32 -13.01 -4.36
C MET A 66 6.74 -12.49 -4.63
N SER A 67 7.74 -13.36 -4.50
CA SER A 67 9.15 -13.03 -4.76
C SER A 67 9.51 -12.98 -6.24
N LEU A 68 8.85 -13.78 -7.10
CA LEU A 68 9.16 -13.87 -8.53
C LEU A 68 9.05 -12.55 -9.31
N PRO A 69 7.98 -11.75 -9.19
CA PRO A 69 7.83 -10.53 -9.98
C PRO A 69 8.88 -9.47 -9.64
N LEU A 70 9.21 -9.34 -8.34
CA LEU A 70 10.28 -8.47 -7.86
C LEU A 70 11.66 -8.94 -8.35
N ALA A 71 11.90 -10.25 -8.30
CA ALA A 71 13.15 -10.83 -8.79
C ALA A 71 13.35 -10.59 -10.29
N VAL A 72 12.29 -10.74 -11.09
CA VAL A 72 12.29 -10.47 -12.54
C VAL A 72 12.52 -8.97 -12.81
N LEU A 73 11.89 -8.08 -12.06
CA LEU A 73 12.10 -6.64 -12.18
C LEU A 73 13.57 -6.27 -11.95
N LEU A 74 14.13 -6.75 -10.84
CA LEU A 74 15.48 -6.41 -10.41
C LEU A 74 16.52 -7.05 -11.35
N ALA A 75 16.33 -8.32 -11.73
CA ALA A 75 17.20 -9.00 -12.68
C ALA A 75 17.18 -8.34 -14.07
N SER A 76 16.01 -7.95 -14.58
CA SER A 76 15.90 -7.28 -15.88
C SER A 76 16.56 -5.90 -15.86
N LEU A 77 16.32 -5.10 -14.81
CA LEU A 77 16.96 -3.79 -14.64
C LEU A 77 18.48 -3.90 -14.62
N ILE A 78 19.04 -4.80 -13.79
CA ILE A 78 20.50 -4.95 -13.70
C ILE A 78 21.07 -5.54 -14.98
N THR A 79 20.42 -6.53 -15.61
CA THR A 79 20.93 -7.13 -16.85
C THR A 79 21.04 -6.11 -17.97
N PHE A 80 19.97 -5.34 -18.24
CA PHE A 80 19.99 -4.31 -19.27
C PHE A 80 20.82 -3.08 -18.87
N GLY A 81 20.92 -2.77 -17.57
CA GLY A 81 21.83 -1.75 -17.04
C GLY A 81 23.28 -2.09 -17.28
N ASN A 82 23.70 -3.32 -16.97
CA ASN A 82 25.06 -3.82 -17.21
C ASN A 82 25.39 -3.82 -18.71
N PHE A 83 24.44 -4.23 -19.56
CA PHE A 83 24.62 -4.13 -21.02
C PHE A 83 24.78 -2.68 -21.49
N GLY A 84 24.09 -1.74 -20.85
CA GLY A 84 24.23 -0.31 -21.11
C GLY A 84 25.59 0.24 -20.67
N GLU A 85 26.04 -0.13 -19.47
CA GLU A 85 27.30 0.33 -18.86
C GLU A 85 28.53 -0.20 -19.60
N ARG A 86 28.51 -1.46 -20.03
CA ARG A 86 29.59 -2.10 -20.81
C ARG A 86 29.55 -1.76 -22.31
N PHE A 87 28.68 -0.85 -22.72
CA PHE A 87 28.42 -0.51 -24.12
C PHE A 87 28.01 -1.69 -25.03
N GLU A 88 27.69 -2.85 -24.47
CA GLU A 88 27.24 -4.03 -25.21
C GLU A 88 25.87 -3.78 -25.87
N LEU A 89 24.96 -3.11 -25.16
CA LEU A 89 23.65 -2.70 -25.69
C LEU A 89 23.80 -1.71 -26.85
N LEU A 90 24.76 -0.79 -26.74
CA LEU A 90 25.03 0.21 -27.77
C LEU A 90 25.63 -0.44 -29.03
N ALA A 91 26.57 -1.38 -28.87
CA ALA A 91 27.13 -2.16 -29.97
C ALA A 91 26.05 -2.99 -30.69
N MET A 92 25.15 -3.65 -29.95
CA MET A 92 24.03 -4.41 -30.54
C MET A 92 23.08 -3.51 -31.35
N LYS A 93 22.75 -2.32 -30.84
CA LYS A 93 21.90 -1.35 -31.55
C LYS A 93 22.59 -0.76 -32.78
N ALA A 94 23.90 -0.49 -32.71
CA ALA A 94 24.71 -0.04 -33.85
C ALA A 94 24.76 -1.09 -34.97
N ALA A 95 24.70 -2.39 -34.64
CA ALA A 95 24.57 -3.49 -35.59
C ALA A 95 23.16 -3.62 -36.22
N GLY A 96 22.26 -2.65 -35.98
CA GLY A 96 20.90 -2.63 -36.52
C GLY A 96 19.90 -3.54 -35.80
N ILE A 97 20.25 -4.05 -34.61
CA ILE A 97 19.35 -4.90 -33.81
C ILE A 97 18.49 -4.01 -32.91
N SER A 98 17.18 -4.01 -33.14
CA SER A 98 16.23 -3.28 -32.30
C SER A 98 16.17 -3.85 -30.88
N LEU A 99 15.85 -3.00 -29.89
CA LEU A 99 15.76 -3.40 -28.48
C LEU A 99 14.75 -4.55 -28.28
N LEU A 100 13.62 -4.52 -29.00
CA LEU A 100 12.62 -5.59 -28.96
C LEU A 100 13.17 -6.95 -29.42
N LYS A 101 14.09 -6.98 -30.41
CA LYS A 101 14.74 -8.22 -30.84
C LYS A 101 15.69 -8.75 -29.77
N ILE A 102 16.41 -7.86 -29.07
CA ILE A 102 17.30 -8.21 -27.94
C ILE A 102 16.47 -8.77 -26.77
N MET A 103 15.30 -8.19 -26.50
CA MET A 103 14.40 -8.65 -25.42
C MET A 103 13.65 -9.95 -25.74
N ARG A 104 13.45 -10.30 -27.01
CA ARG A 104 12.65 -11.47 -27.44
C ARG A 104 13.00 -12.79 -26.74
N PRO A 105 14.26 -13.23 -26.63
CA PRO A 105 14.59 -14.47 -25.91
C PRO A 105 14.20 -14.40 -24.42
N LEU A 106 14.31 -13.22 -23.80
CA LEU A 106 13.89 -13.02 -22.41
C LEU A 106 12.38 -12.96 -22.25
N ILE A 107 11.63 -12.44 -23.22
CA ILE A 107 10.16 -12.46 -23.19
C ILE A 107 9.67 -13.91 -23.14
N VAL A 108 10.26 -14.80 -23.95
CA VAL A 108 9.92 -16.24 -23.94
C VAL A 108 10.28 -16.87 -22.59
N LEU A 109 11.45 -16.56 -22.04
CA LEU A 109 11.87 -17.06 -20.73
C LEU A 109 10.95 -16.57 -19.59
N VAL A 110 10.62 -15.28 -19.56
CA VAL A 110 9.73 -14.70 -18.53
C VAL A 110 8.31 -15.21 -18.69
N PHE A 111 7.85 -15.49 -19.91
CA PHE A 111 6.58 -16.18 -20.12
C PHE A 111 6.60 -17.59 -19.51
N ALA A 112 7.70 -18.34 -19.66
CA ALA A 112 7.86 -19.62 -18.98
C ALA A 112 7.87 -19.46 -17.45
N ILE A 113 8.55 -18.45 -16.91
CA ILE A 113 8.53 -18.11 -15.47
C ILE A 113 7.11 -17.76 -15.00
N CYS A 114 6.32 -17.06 -15.81
CA CYS A 114 4.92 -16.76 -15.54
C CYS A 114 4.08 -18.04 -15.45
N CYS A 115 4.26 -18.99 -16.37
CA CYS A 115 3.59 -20.29 -16.31
C CYS A 115 3.99 -21.09 -15.06
N VAL A 116 5.27 -21.10 -14.70
CA VAL A 116 5.76 -21.72 -13.46
C VAL A 116 5.16 -21.03 -12.23
N SER A 117 5.11 -19.69 -12.20
CA SER A 117 4.48 -18.92 -11.12
C SER A 117 3.00 -19.28 -10.97
N PHE A 118 2.28 -19.40 -12.08
CA PHE A 118 0.87 -19.82 -12.06
C PHE A 118 0.71 -21.25 -11.54
N TYR A 119 1.56 -22.18 -11.96
CA TYR A 119 1.57 -23.54 -11.43
C TYR A 119 1.83 -23.57 -9.91
N PHE A 120 2.80 -22.79 -9.45
CA PHE A 120 3.06 -22.63 -8.02
C PHE A 120 1.82 -22.07 -7.30
N GLN A 121 1.16 -21.05 -7.83
CA GLN A 121 -0.02 -20.46 -7.18
C GLN A 121 -1.27 -21.33 -7.21
N ASN A 122 -1.41 -22.18 -8.24
CA ASN A 122 -2.59 -23.00 -8.41
C ASN A 122 -2.48 -24.36 -7.70
N VAL A 123 -1.28 -24.96 -7.64
CA VAL A 123 -1.07 -26.32 -7.13
C VAL A 123 -0.25 -26.33 -5.84
N ILE A 124 0.98 -25.82 -5.87
CA ILE A 124 1.93 -25.96 -4.75
C ILE A 124 1.55 -25.04 -3.58
N GLY A 125 1.25 -23.78 -3.87
CA GLY A 125 0.96 -22.73 -2.91
C GLY A 125 -0.25 -23.05 -2.03
N PRO A 126 -1.39 -23.52 -2.57
CA PRO A 126 -2.54 -23.92 -1.77
C PRO A 126 -2.24 -25.06 -0.80
N GLN A 127 -1.48 -26.06 -1.24
CA GLN A 127 -1.05 -27.18 -0.40
C GLN A 127 -0.08 -26.71 0.70
N ALA A 128 0.89 -25.86 0.33
CA ALA A 128 1.82 -25.28 1.27
C ALA A 128 1.10 -24.40 2.31
N GLN A 129 0.11 -23.60 1.89
CA GLN A 129 -0.68 -22.78 2.82
C GLN A 129 -1.58 -23.62 3.73
N ALA A 130 -2.15 -24.73 3.23
CA ALA A 130 -2.91 -25.63 4.09
C ALA A 130 -2.03 -26.23 5.18
N LYS A 131 -0.84 -26.75 4.80
CA LYS A 131 0.12 -27.32 5.76
C LYS A 131 0.71 -26.28 6.71
N LEU A 132 1.01 -25.09 6.22
CA LEU A 132 1.50 -23.98 7.03
C LEU A 132 0.43 -23.52 8.03
N GLY A 133 -0.82 -23.41 7.60
CA GLY A 133 -1.95 -23.04 8.45
C GLY A 133 -2.22 -24.07 9.54
N THR A 134 -2.24 -25.37 9.21
CA THR A 134 -2.37 -26.44 10.22
C THR A 134 -1.19 -26.43 11.19
N LEU A 135 0.04 -26.22 10.70
CA LEU A 135 1.24 -26.17 11.53
C LEU A 135 1.20 -24.99 12.51
N LEU A 136 0.79 -23.81 12.05
CA LEU A 136 0.61 -22.62 12.89
C LEU A 136 -0.41 -22.87 14.00
N ILE A 137 -1.56 -23.46 13.68
CA ILE A 137 -2.58 -23.80 14.68
C ILE A 137 -2.04 -24.79 15.71
N SER A 138 -1.37 -25.86 15.28
CA SER A 138 -0.74 -26.82 16.19
C SER A 138 0.36 -26.19 17.04
N MET A 139 1.15 -25.25 16.50
CA MET A 139 2.18 -24.53 17.27
C MET A 139 1.57 -23.59 18.32
N LYS A 140 0.40 -23.00 18.05
CA LYS A 140 -0.37 -22.25 19.06
C LYS A 140 -0.84 -23.16 20.18
N GLN A 141 -1.41 -24.29 19.83
CA GLN A 141 -1.98 -25.25 20.80
C GLN A 141 -0.92 -25.91 21.68
N LYS A 142 0.35 -26.03 21.25
CA LYS A 142 1.40 -26.75 22.01
C LYS A 142 1.86 -26.09 23.31
N SER A 143 1.65 -24.79 23.54
CA SER A 143 2.13 -24.12 24.76
C SER A 143 1.22 -22.97 25.22
N PRO A 144 0.02 -23.26 25.76
CA PRO A 144 -0.88 -22.25 26.33
C PRO A 144 -0.33 -21.60 27.61
N GLU A 145 0.59 -22.25 28.32
CA GLU A 145 1.24 -21.74 29.54
C GLU A 145 1.94 -20.38 29.36
N VAL A 146 2.47 -20.12 28.16
CA VAL A 146 3.27 -18.93 27.86
C VAL A 146 2.37 -17.72 27.56
N ASP A 147 1.13 -17.92 27.11
CA ASP A 147 0.35 -16.91 26.39
C ASP A 147 -0.89 -16.38 27.12
N ILE A 148 -1.16 -16.76 28.38
CA ILE A 148 -2.27 -16.17 29.14
C ILE A 148 -2.01 -14.66 29.33
N PRO A 149 -2.82 -13.78 28.70
CA PRO A 149 -2.64 -12.33 28.79
C PRO A 149 -3.10 -11.80 30.15
N GLU A 150 -2.40 -10.80 30.67
CA GLU A 150 -2.80 -10.12 31.92
C GLU A 150 -4.03 -9.23 31.68
N GLY A 151 -5.02 -9.31 32.57
CA GLY A 151 -6.21 -8.46 32.59
C GLY A 151 -7.30 -8.81 31.57
N VAL A 152 -7.09 -9.82 30.72
CA VAL A 152 -8.04 -10.26 29.68
C VAL A 152 -8.47 -11.71 29.93
N PHE A 153 -9.68 -12.07 29.48
CA PHE A 153 -10.13 -13.47 29.49
C PHE A 153 -9.43 -14.26 28.38
N TYR A 154 -8.85 -15.39 28.75
CA TYR A 154 -8.19 -16.38 27.91
C TYR A 154 -9.11 -17.58 27.73
N ASP A 155 -9.50 -17.87 26.48
CA ASP A 155 -10.49 -18.89 26.09
C ASP A 155 -9.89 -20.00 25.20
N GLU A 156 -8.56 -20.11 25.12
CA GLU A 156 -7.90 -21.12 24.26
C GLU A 156 -7.79 -22.51 24.91
N ILE A 157 -8.13 -22.65 26.20
CA ILE A 157 -8.21 -23.95 26.88
C ILE A 157 -9.63 -24.47 26.73
N ASP A 158 -9.79 -25.65 26.11
CA ASP A 158 -11.11 -26.20 25.85
C ASP A 158 -11.92 -26.38 27.15
N GLY A 159 -13.13 -25.83 27.18
CA GLY A 159 -14.01 -25.84 28.35
C GLY A 159 -13.63 -24.90 29.51
N TYR A 160 -12.56 -24.09 29.41
CA TYR A 160 -12.12 -23.19 30.48
C TYR A 160 -11.83 -21.76 29.99
N ASN A 161 -12.47 -20.76 30.60
CA ASN A 161 -12.08 -19.35 30.41
C ASN A 161 -11.36 -18.82 31.65
N LEU A 162 -10.11 -18.43 31.49
CA LEU A 162 -9.22 -17.98 32.56
C LEU A 162 -8.95 -16.48 32.46
N LYS A 163 -9.02 -15.75 33.56
CA LYS A 163 -8.53 -14.36 33.65
C LYS A 163 -7.53 -14.27 34.79
N VAL A 164 -6.39 -13.64 34.51
CA VAL A 164 -5.32 -13.42 35.48
C VAL A 164 -5.01 -11.94 35.51
N GLN A 165 -5.01 -11.31 36.69
CA GLN A 165 -4.72 -9.87 36.78
C GLN A 165 -3.23 -9.56 36.64
N ARG A 166 -2.37 -10.40 37.25
CA ARG A 166 -0.91 -10.23 37.21
C ARG A 166 -0.21 -11.58 37.15
N LYS A 167 0.82 -11.71 36.34
CA LYS A 167 1.63 -12.93 36.21
C LYS A 167 3.09 -12.64 36.55
N ASP A 168 3.70 -13.49 37.36
CA ASP A 168 5.14 -13.49 37.54
C ASP A 168 5.78 -14.50 36.57
N ARG A 169 6.56 -13.97 35.62
CA ARG A 169 7.21 -14.76 34.58
C ARG A 169 8.37 -15.62 35.09
N LYS A 170 8.95 -15.31 36.27
CA LYS A 170 10.08 -16.07 36.82
C LYS A 170 9.63 -17.30 37.61
N THR A 171 8.51 -17.18 38.31
CA THR A 171 7.98 -18.23 39.19
C THR A 171 6.82 -19.00 38.56
N GLY A 172 6.19 -18.45 37.50
CA GLY A 172 4.99 -19.02 36.87
C GLY A 172 3.71 -18.80 37.69
N MET A 173 3.77 -17.99 38.75
CA MET A 173 2.63 -17.68 39.59
C MET A 173 1.69 -16.68 38.93
N LEU A 174 0.40 -16.98 38.99
CA LEU A 174 -0.72 -16.18 38.52
C LEU A 174 -1.39 -15.58 39.76
N TYR A 175 -1.72 -14.29 39.73
CA TYR A 175 -2.38 -13.58 40.84
C TYR A 175 -3.75 -13.07 40.40
N ASP A 176 -4.69 -13.10 41.35
CA ASP A 176 -6.10 -12.76 41.16
C ASP A 176 -6.69 -13.49 39.94
N VAL A 177 -6.82 -14.80 40.11
CA VAL A 177 -7.22 -15.74 39.07
C VAL A 177 -8.73 -15.95 39.12
N ILE A 178 -9.41 -15.75 38.00
CA ILE A 178 -10.84 -16.06 37.82
C ILE A 178 -10.96 -17.08 36.71
N ILE A 179 -11.67 -18.18 36.96
CA ILE A 179 -11.82 -19.31 36.04
C ILE A 179 -13.29 -19.62 35.89
N TYR A 180 -13.75 -19.67 34.65
CA TYR A 180 -15.05 -20.22 34.30
C TYR A 180 -14.82 -21.61 33.70
N ASP A 181 -15.31 -22.64 34.37
CA ASP A 181 -15.27 -24.03 33.94
C ASP A 181 -16.64 -24.42 33.36
N PHE A 182 -16.66 -24.67 32.05
CA PHE A 182 -17.81 -25.07 31.26
C PHE A 182 -17.85 -26.59 30.97
N SER A 183 -16.95 -27.39 31.55
CA SER A 183 -16.80 -28.83 31.28
C SER A 183 -18.10 -29.65 31.41
N ASN A 184 -19.00 -29.27 32.32
CA ASN A 184 -20.20 -30.04 32.63
C ASN A 184 -21.48 -29.61 31.89
N ASN A 185 -21.56 -28.37 31.39
CA ASN A 185 -22.57 -27.80 30.48
C ASN A 185 -22.43 -26.25 30.47
N PHE A 186 -22.77 -25.57 29.38
CA PHE A 186 -22.70 -24.09 29.30
C PHE A 186 -23.62 -23.40 30.32
N ASP A 187 -24.79 -23.99 30.61
CA ASP A 187 -25.79 -23.42 31.51
C ASP A 187 -25.43 -23.52 33.01
N ASN A 188 -24.47 -24.38 33.38
CA ASN A 188 -24.04 -24.58 34.78
C ASN A 188 -22.52 -24.40 34.91
N ALA A 189 -22.03 -23.26 34.44
CA ALA A 189 -20.63 -22.90 34.57
C ALA A 189 -20.20 -22.83 36.05
N ARG A 190 -19.08 -23.47 36.38
CA ARG A 190 -18.45 -23.37 37.69
C ARG A 190 -17.50 -22.19 37.68
N ILE A 191 -17.65 -21.27 38.61
CA ILE A 191 -16.81 -20.06 38.71
C ILE A 191 -15.82 -20.28 39.86
N ILE A 192 -14.53 -20.22 39.58
CA ILE A 192 -13.47 -20.35 40.58
C ILE A 192 -12.73 -19.03 40.66
N VAL A 193 -12.63 -18.45 41.84
CA VAL A 193 -11.88 -17.23 42.12
C VAL A 193 -10.78 -17.58 43.11
N ALA A 194 -9.54 -17.23 42.84
CA ALA A 194 -8.40 -17.51 43.72
C ALA A 194 -7.42 -16.34 43.77
N ASP A 195 -6.83 -16.10 44.94
CA ASP A 195 -5.83 -15.03 45.14
C ASP A 195 -4.56 -15.33 44.33
N SER A 196 -4.17 -16.60 44.26
CA SER A 196 -3.04 -17.02 43.42
C SER A 196 -3.21 -18.42 42.87
N GLY A 197 -2.50 -18.71 41.80
CA GLY A 197 -2.48 -20.03 41.19
C GLY A 197 -1.24 -20.28 40.35
N ARG A 198 -1.05 -21.51 39.92
CA ARG A 198 0.04 -21.93 39.04
C ARG A 198 -0.50 -22.98 38.08
N LEU A 199 -0.17 -22.82 36.80
CA LEU A 199 -0.46 -23.83 35.78
C LEU A 199 0.84 -24.59 35.51
N GLU A 200 0.82 -25.91 35.66
CA GLU A 200 1.96 -26.78 35.36
C GLU A 200 1.52 -27.95 34.48
N MET A 201 2.27 -28.27 33.45
CA MET A 201 2.05 -29.50 32.69
C MET A 201 2.57 -30.73 33.45
N THR A 202 1.78 -31.81 33.42
CA THR A 202 2.17 -33.10 33.99
C THR A 202 3.37 -33.68 33.22
N ALA A 203 4.21 -34.50 33.87
CA ALA A 203 5.37 -35.15 33.25
C ALA A 203 4.99 -35.95 31.98
N ASP A 204 3.81 -36.57 31.99
CA ASP A 204 3.23 -37.32 30.87
C ASP A 204 2.67 -36.44 29.76
N LYS A 205 2.72 -35.11 29.91
CA LYS A 205 2.38 -34.15 28.85
C LYS A 205 0.90 -34.22 28.36
N GLN A 206 0.05 -34.95 29.06
CA GLN A 206 -1.37 -35.18 28.70
C GLN A 206 -2.37 -34.45 29.61
N HIS A 207 -1.88 -33.74 30.63
CA HIS A 207 -2.74 -33.01 31.55
C HIS A 207 -2.09 -31.71 32.00
N LEU A 208 -2.87 -30.63 32.03
CA LEU A 208 -2.52 -29.38 32.71
C LEU A 208 -3.01 -29.45 34.14
N TYR A 209 -2.08 -29.31 35.07
CA TYR A 209 -2.30 -29.31 36.49
C TYR A 209 -2.40 -27.86 36.98
N LEU A 210 -3.61 -27.48 37.37
CA LEU A 210 -3.91 -26.16 37.87
C LEU A 210 -3.90 -26.19 39.40
N HIS A 211 -2.89 -25.56 39.98
CA HIS A 211 -2.80 -25.26 41.41
C HIS A 211 -3.47 -23.93 41.69
N LEU A 212 -4.41 -23.90 42.64
CA LEU A 212 -5.06 -22.69 43.11
C LEU A 212 -4.89 -22.58 44.61
N TYR A 213 -4.56 -21.38 45.08
CA TYR A 213 -4.31 -21.08 46.48
C TYR A 213 -5.25 -19.98 46.94
N SER A 214 -5.86 -20.20 48.11
CA SER A 214 -6.78 -19.28 48.79
C SER A 214 -7.87 -18.76 47.85
N GLY A 215 -8.94 -19.52 47.70
CA GLY A 215 -10.00 -19.18 46.76
C GLY A 215 -11.37 -19.73 47.12
N GLU A 216 -12.33 -19.39 46.28
CA GLU A 216 -13.72 -19.78 46.40
C GLU A 216 -14.24 -20.26 45.06
N MET A 217 -15.03 -21.32 45.11
CA MET A 217 -15.70 -21.89 43.96
C MET A 217 -17.21 -21.76 44.12
N PHE A 218 -17.87 -21.32 43.06
CA PHE A 218 -19.31 -21.11 42.97
C PHE A 218 -19.88 -21.99 41.86
N GLU A 219 -20.97 -22.69 42.15
CA GLU A 219 -21.70 -23.50 41.18
C GLU A 219 -23.20 -23.38 41.42
N ASN A 220 -23.97 -23.16 40.36
CA ASN A 220 -25.42 -23.20 40.43
C ASN A 220 -25.90 -24.66 40.43
N LEU A 221 -26.78 -25.00 41.37
CA LEU A 221 -27.43 -26.31 41.38
C LEU A 221 -28.63 -26.28 40.43
N LYS A 222 -28.88 -27.39 39.72
CA LYS A 222 -30.01 -27.48 38.77
C LYS A 222 -31.32 -27.19 39.50
N ALA A 223 -32.05 -26.17 39.04
CA ALA A 223 -33.42 -25.94 39.47
C ALA A 223 -34.30 -27.09 38.96
N GLN A 224 -35.00 -27.77 39.86
CA GLN A 224 -35.89 -28.90 39.51
C GLN A 224 -37.15 -28.44 38.74
N SER A 225 -37.38 -27.12 38.62
CA SER A 225 -38.51 -26.53 37.90
C SER A 225 -38.13 -25.18 37.28
N MET A 226 -38.58 -24.94 36.05
CA MET A 226 -38.24 -23.82 35.17
C MET A 226 -38.77 -22.44 35.63
N SER A 227 -39.42 -22.36 36.80
CA SER A 227 -40.08 -21.15 37.32
C SER A 227 -39.68 -20.75 38.75
N SER A 228 -38.61 -21.32 39.32
CA SER A 228 -38.11 -20.88 40.63
C SER A 228 -37.23 -19.64 40.50
N LYS A 229 -37.68 -18.50 41.03
CA LYS A 229 -36.91 -17.24 41.14
C LYS A 229 -35.61 -17.35 41.94
N ASN A 230 -35.39 -18.47 42.66
CA ASN A 230 -34.26 -18.67 43.53
C ASN A 230 -33.55 -19.98 43.14
N VAL A 231 -32.44 -19.88 42.42
CA VAL A 231 -31.59 -21.04 42.07
C VAL A 231 -30.64 -21.26 43.25
N PRO A 232 -30.70 -22.41 43.95
CA PRO A 232 -29.76 -22.69 45.01
C PRO A 232 -28.35 -22.80 44.43
N TYR A 233 -27.37 -22.20 45.11
CA TYR A 233 -25.96 -22.26 44.70
C TYR A 233 -25.14 -22.99 45.76
N ARG A 234 -24.07 -23.62 45.31
CA ARG A 234 -23.04 -24.21 46.16
C ARG A 234 -21.82 -23.29 46.13
N ARG A 235 -21.34 -22.91 47.32
CA ARG A 235 -20.07 -22.19 47.51
C ARG A 235 -19.12 -23.09 48.29
N GLU A 236 -17.90 -23.24 47.78
CA GLU A 236 -16.82 -24.00 48.40
C GLU A 236 -15.62 -23.07 48.58
N SER A 237 -15.23 -22.79 49.82
CA SER A 237 -13.99 -22.05 50.13
C SER A 237 -12.85 -23.03 50.35
N PHE A 238 -11.71 -22.80 49.72
CA PHE A 238 -10.55 -23.69 49.78
C PHE A 238 -9.26 -22.92 50.05
N ARG A 239 -8.35 -23.54 50.81
CA ARG A 239 -6.99 -23.02 51.01
C ARG A 239 -6.07 -23.42 49.86
N GLU A 240 -6.25 -24.62 49.36
CA GLU A 240 -5.50 -25.18 48.24
C GLU A 240 -6.44 -26.08 47.45
N LYS A 241 -6.45 -25.93 46.13
CA LYS A 241 -7.27 -26.73 45.22
C LYS A 241 -6.48 -27.07 43.98
N HIS A 242 -6.58 -28.33 43.59
CA HIS A 242 -5.93 -28.86 42.41
C HIS A 242 -6.99 -29.32 41.43
N SER A 243 -6.89 -28.83 40.20
CA SER A 243 -7.73 -29.28 39.10
C SER A 243 -6.85 -29.82 37.98
N ILE A 244 -7.25 -30.96 37.43
CA ILE A 244 -6.57 -31.57 36.30
C ILE A 244 -7.43 -31.30 35.07
N ILE A 245 -6.86 -30.58 34.11
CA ILE A 245 -7.47 -30.34 32.81
C ILE A 245 -6.82 -31.31 31.83
N GLN A 246 -7.63 -32.14 31.16
CA GLN A 246 -7.13 -33.01 30.09
C GLN A 246 -6.56 -32.12 28.98
N PHE A 247 -5.30 -32.33 28.64
CA PHE A 247 -4.60 -31.50 27.68
C PHE A 247 -3.49 -32.29 27.01
N ASP A 248 -3.71 -32.68 25.75
CA ASP A 248 -2.69 -33.37 24.98
C ASP A 248 -1.66 -32.38 24.42
N SER A 249 -0.43 -32.40 24.96
CA SER A 249 0.68 -31.58 24.47
C SER A 249 1.59 -32.28 23.46
N ASP A 250 1.30 -33.55 23.13
CA ASP A 250 1.95 -34.17 21.99
C ASP A 250 1.55 -33.40 20.73
N PHE A 251 2.55 -33.14 19.88
CA PHE A 251 2.33 -32.38 18.65
C PHE A 251 1.50 -33.24 17.70
N ASN A 252 0.19 -33.06 17.77
CA ASN A 252 -0.75 -33.60 16.81
C ASN A 252 -1.07 -32.52 15.79
N MET A 253 -0.81 -32.83 14.52
CA MET A 253 -1.12 -31.90 13.44
C MET A 253 -2.64 -31.69 13.44
N ALA A 254 -3.06 -30.43 13.60
CA ALA A 254 -4.47 -30.07 13.63
C ALA A 254 -5.13 -30.58 12.36
N ASP A 255 -6.40 -31.01 12.49
CA ASP A 255 -7.11 -31.61 11.38
C ASP A 255 -7.06 -30.68 10.15
N ALA A 256 -6.56 -31.22 9.04
CA ALA A 256 -6.43 -30.48 7.79
C ALA A 256 -7.78 -30.00 7.25
N SER A 257 -8.89 -30.60 7.72
CA SER A 257 -10.25 -30.15 7.42
C SER A 257 -10.50 -28.70 7.84
N ILE A 258 -9.88 -28.21 8.93
CA ILE A 258 -10.05 -26.83 9.43
C ILE A 258 -9.58 -25.82 8.37
N MET A 259 -8.50 -26.14 7.66
CA MET A 259 -7.94 -25.30 6.60
C MET A 259 -8.63 -25.48 5.24
N SER A 260 -9.46 -26.51 5.07
CA SER A 260 -10.07 -26.84 3.78
C SER A 260 -11.07 -25.79 3.28
N ASN A 261 -11.72 -25.06 4.19
CA ASN A 261 -12.71 -24.05 3.82
C ASN A 261 -12.09 -22.69 3.47
N GLN A 262 -10.80 -22.49 3.75
CA GLN A 262 -10.12 -21.23 3.50
C GLN A 262 -9.90 -21.02 1.99
N SER A 263 -10.07 -19.78 1.52
CA SER A 263 -9.92 -19.47 0.09
C SER A 263 -8.48 -19.65 -0.44
N THR A 264 -7.49 -19.49 0.43
CA THR A 264 -6.05 -19.56 0.12
C THR A 264 -5.51 -20.98 -0.07
N THR A 265 -6.23 -21.99 0.44
CA THR A 265 -5.83 -23.41 0.42
C THR A 265 -6.45 -24.20 -0.73
N LYS A 266 -7.27 -23.53 -1.56
CA LYS A 266 -7.95 -24.11 -2.71
C LYS A 266 -7.22 -23.79 -4.02
N ASP A 267 -7.26 -24.74 -4.95
CA ASP A 267 -6.92 -24.52 -6.35
C ASP A 267 -8.03 -23.74 -7.07
N MET A 268 -7.78 -23.27 -8.29
CA MET A 268 -8.71 -22.43 -9.03
C MET A 268 -10.06 -23.13 -9.33
N ILE A 269 -10.06 -24.45 -9.54
CA ILE A 269 -11.27 -25.23 -9.85
C ILE A 269 -12.12 -25.36 -8.59
N LYS A 270 -11.50 -25.72 -7.45
CA LYS A 270 -12.17 -25.79 -6.15
C LYS A 270 -12.67 -24.43 -5.70
N ILE A 271 -11.95 -23.34 -5.99
CA ILE A 271 -12.44 -21.98 -5.72
C ILE A 271 -13.71 -21.70 -6.52
N GLN A 272 -13.73 -22.02 -7.82
CA GLN A 272 -14.92 -21.81 -8.65
C GLN A 272 -16.11 -22.61 -8.13
N ALA A 273 -15.94 -23.91 -7.88
CA ALA A 273 -16.99 -24.76 -7.32
C ALA A 273 -17.50 -24.24 -5.96
N SER A 274 -16.59 -23.72 -5.13
CA SER A 274 -16.94 -23.10 -3.84
C SER A 274 -17.73 -21.80 -4.02
N ILE A 275 -17.38 -20.96 -5.00
CA ILE A 275 -18.11 -19.72 -5.32
C ILE A 275 -19.53 -20.06 -5.76
N ASP A 276 -19.67 -21.03 -6.67
CA ASP A 276 -20.96 -21.45 -7.21
C ASP A 276 -21.85 -22.01 -6.09
N SER A 277 -21.30 -22.91 -5.26
CA SER A 277 -22.02 -23.49 -4.11
C SER A 277 -22.46 -22.44 -3.09
N MET A 278 -21.57 -21.50 -2.73
CA MET A 278 -21.89 -20.43 -1.78
C MET A 278 -22.93 -19.45 -2.35
N THR A 279 -22.90 -19.19 -3.65
CA THR A 279 -23.85 -18.29 -4.31
C THR A 279 -25.24 -18.94 -4.38
N VAL A 280 -25.33 -20.23 -4.73
CA VAL A 280 -26.60 -20.96 -4.67
C VAL A 280 -27.17 -20.98 -3.26
N LEU A 281 -26.33 -21.20 -2.25
CA LEU A 281 -26.73 -21.15 -0.85
C LEU A 281 -27.20 -19.73 -0.45
N ALA A 282 -26.48 -18.68 -0.87
CA ALA A 282 -26.86 -17.28 -0.64
C ALA A 282 -28.25 -16.97 -1.23
N ASP A 283 -28.46 -17.36 -2.49
CA ASP A 283 -29.70 -17.13 -3.21
C ASP A 283 -30.88 -17.88 -2.57
N SER A 284 -30.64 -19.11 -2.11
CA SER A 284 -31.67 -19.91 -1.42
C SER A 284 -32.08 -19.25 -0.09
N ILE A 285 -31.10 -18.85 0.73
CA ILE A 285 -31.37 -18.18 2.01
C ILE A 285 -32.04 -16.81 1.76
N GLY A 286 -31.58 -16.05 0.77
CA GLY A 286 -32.18 -14.77 0.40
C GLY A 286 -33.64 -14.90 -0.05
N ARG A 287 -33.96 -15.92 -0.87
CA ARG A 287 -35.35 -16.24 -1.24
C ARG A 287 -36.19 -16.63 -0.03
N GLN A 288 -35.65 -17.42 0.89
CA GLN A 288 -36.34 -17.80 2.12
C GLN A 288 -36.63 -16.57 2.99
N TYR A 289 -35.66 -15.67 3.18
CA TYR A 289 -35.86 -14.41 3.90
C TYR A 289 -36.88 -13.51 3.23
N PHE A 290 -36.89 -13.44 1.89
CA PHE A 290 -37.93 -12.71 1.15
C PHE A 290 -39.32 -13.30 1.39
N VAL A 291 -39.47 -14.62 1.31
CA VAL A 291 -40.75 -15.30 1.57
C VAL A 291 -41.21 -15.06 3.01
N GLU A 292 -40.31 -15.17 3.98
CA GLU A 292 -40.60 -14.92 5.38
C GLU A 292 -41.02 -13.46 5.63
N ALA A 293 -40.29 -12.50 5.07
CA ALA A 293 -40.64 -11.08 5.14
C ALA A 293 -42.00 -10.80 4.49
N SER A 294 -42.29 -11.39 3.33
CA SER A 294 -43.57 -11.25 2.63
C SER A 294 -44.76 -11.85 3.40
N LYS A 295 -44.49 -12.90 4.21
CA LYS A 295 -45.47 -13.57 5.08
C LYS A 295 -45.48 -13.02 6.51
N GLY A 296 -44.66 -12.01 6.80
CA GLY A 296 -44.39 -11.45 8.12
C GLY A 296 -45.51 -10.54 8.63
N PRO A 297 -45.22 -9.40 9.30
CA PRO A 297 -46.17 -8.66 10.14
C PRO A 297 -47.42 -8.10 9.45
N TYR A 298 -47.51 -8.20 8.12
CA TYR A 298 -48.71 -7.87 7.34
C TYR A 298 -49.61 -9.07 7.07
N ARG A 299 -49.37 -10.22 7.73
CA ARG A 299 -50.28 -11.37 7.67
C ARG A 299 -51.67 -10.94 8.11
N THR A 300 -52.67 -11.25 7.28
CA THR A 300 -54.08 -11.20 7.67
C THR A 300 -54.27 -12.00 8.95
N ALA A 301 -55.04 -11.42 9.89
CA ALA A 301 -55.23 -11.95 11.23
C ALA A 301 -55.48 -13.47 11.21
N VAL A 302 -54.59 -14.23 11.85
CA VAL A 302 -54.79 -15.66 12.08
C VAL A 302 -55.91 -15.80 13.12
N GLY A 303 -56.96 -16.56 12.78
CA GLY A 303 -58.10 -16.81 13.67
C GLY A 303 -59.42 -16.15 13.26
N LEU A 304 -59.52 -15.57 12.06
CA LEU A 304 -60.81 -15.13 11.51
C LEU A 304 -61.76 -16.32 11.39
N THR A 305 -62.88 -16.27 12.12
CA THR A 305 -63.95 -17.24 11.99
C THR A 305 -64.85 -16.89 10.80
N LYS A 306 -65.67 -17.84 10.35
CA LYS A 306 -66.61 -17.60 9.23
C LYS A 306 -67.60 -16.45 9.54
N GLU A 307 -67.92 -16.24 10.82
CA GLU A 307 -68.75 -15.14 11.29
C GLU A 307 -68.06 -13.77 11.21
N ASP A 308 -66.76 -13.70 11.49
CA ASP A 308 -65.98 -12.45 11.39
C ASP A 308 -65.85 -11.99 9.93
N THR A 309 -65.82 -12.95 9.00
CA THR A 309 -65.73 -12.66 7.56
C THR A 309 -67.01 -11.98 7.04
N LEU A 310 -68.18 -12.40 7.53
CA LEU A 310 -69.48 -11.78 7.20
C LEU A 310 -69.57 -10.35 7.77
N LYS A 311 -69.13 -10.15 9.02
CA LYS A 311 -69.10 -8.81 9.65
C LYS A 311 -68.18 -7.83 8.91
N MET A 312 -67.03 -8.30 8.41
CA MET A 312 -66.12 -7.46 7.62
C MET A 312 -66.70 -7.07 6.26
N GLN A 313 -67.49 -7.96 5.64
CA GLN A 313 -68.17 -7.69 4.37
C GLN A 313 -69.34 -6.71 4.53
N GLU A 314 -70.09 -6.81 5.63
CA GLU A 314 -71.17 -5.87 5.98
C GLU A 314 -70.65 -4.49 6.41
N ALA A 315 -69.52 -4.44 7.11
CA ALA A 315 -68.99 -3.21 7.72
C ALA A 315 -68.45 -2.17 6.73
N GLN A 316 -68.34 -2.47 5.43
CA GLN A 316 -67.75 -1.60 4.39
C GLN A 316 -66.58 -0.73 4.91
N ILE A 317 -65.60 -1.36 5.55
CA ILE A 317 -64.47 -0.64 6.14
C ILE A 317 -63.56 -0.18 4.99
N ARG A 318 -63.74 1.06 4.54
CA ARG A 318 -62.92 1.64 3.47
C ARG A 318 -61.65 2.28 3.98
N ASP A 319 -61.72 2.95 5.13
CA ASP A 319 -60.57 3.60 5.80
C ASP A 319 -60.71 3.49 7.32
N TYR A 320 -59.65 3.12 8.01
CA TYR A 320 -59.56 3.17 9.47
C TYR A 320 -58.34 3.99 9.90
N ASN A 321 -58.55 4.93 10.82
CA ASN A 321 -57.47 5.74 11.38
C ASN A 321 -56.94 5.08 12.66
N VAL A 322 -55.72 4.55 12.60
CA VAL A 322 -55.05 3.87 13.72
C VAL A 322 -54.85 4.82 14.91
N ASP A 323 -54.55 6.09 14.65
CA ASP A 323 -54.31 7.08 15.69
C ASP A 323 -55.60 7.40 16.46
N SER A 324 -56.73 7.50 15.76
CA SER A 324 -58.03 7.69 16.41
C SER A 324 -58.44 6.49 17.27
N LEU A 325 -58.18 5.27 16.81
CA LEU A 325 -58.44 4.04 17.58
C LEU A 325 -57.53 3.91 18.79
N PHE A 326 -56.27 4.32 18.65
CA PHE A 326 -55.32 4.36 19.74
C PHE A 326 -55.76 5.40 20.79
N GLU A 327 -56.16 6.59 20.37
CA GLU A 327 -56.57 7.66 21.28
C GLU A 327 -57.85 7.32 22.06
N ALA A 328 -58.79 6.62 21.42
CA ALA A 328 -60.02 6.14 22.04
C ALA A 328 -59.80 4.97 23.05
N ALA A 329 -58.61 4.37 23.11
CA ALA A 329 -58.32 3.26 24.00
C ALA A 329 -58.08 3.71 25.46
N THR A 330 -58.36 2.84 26.42
CA THR A 330 -58.07 3.08 27.85
C THR A 330 -56.56 3.17 28.10
N LEU A 331 -56.14 3.86 29.18
CA LEU A 331 -54.71 4.01 29.53
C LEU A 331 -53.97 2.66 29.62
N MET A 332 -54.60 1.65 30.23
CA MET A 332 -54.06 0.29 30.34
C MET A 332 -53.88 -0.36 28.96
N ASN A 333 -54.85 -0.19 28.05
CA ASN A 333 -54.75 -0.68 26.69
C ASN A 333 -53.69 0.07 25.88
N LYS A 334 -53.59 1.40 26.03
CA LYS A 334 -52.52 2.22 25.41
C LYS A 334 -51.14 1.70 25.81
N GLN A 335 -50.90 1.47 27.10
CA GLN A 335 -49.64 0.91 27.60
C GLN A 335 -49.36 -0.49 27.05
N LYS A 336 -50.37 -1.39 27.02
CA LYS A 336 -50.22 -2.74 26.45
C LYS A 336 -49.90 -2.72 24.96
N ILE A 337 -50.56 -1.86 24.18
CA ILE A 337 -50.33 -1.69 22.74
C ILE A 337 -48.90 -1.18 22.52
N ILE A 338 -48.48 -0.13 23.24
CA ILE A 338 -47.10 0.41 23.13
C ILE A 338 -46.08 -0.66 23.51
N ALA A 339 -46.24 -1.33 24.66
CA ALA A 339 -45.30 -2.35 25.12
C ALA A 339 -45.19 -3.51 24.13
N SER A 340 -46.33 -3.96 23.56
CA SER A 340 -46.31 -4.99 22.52
C SER A 340 -45.71 -4.49 21.21
N ALA A 341 -45.92 -3.23 20.83
CA ALA A 341 -45.36 -2.63 19.62
C ALA A 341 -43.84 -2.48 19.73
N VAL A 342 -43.35 -2.01 20.89
CA VAL A 342 -41.93 -1.93 21.22
C VAL A 342 -41.31 -3.31 21.16
N GLY A 343 -41.86 -4.29 21.91
CA GLY A 343 -41.31 -5.65 21.91
C GLY A 343 -41.32 -6.32 20.53
N ARG A 344 -42.35 -6.10 19.71
CA ARG A 344 -42.37 -6.57 18.30
C ARG A 344 -41.30 -5.88 17.45
N THR A 345 -41.11 -4.58 17.62
CA THR A 345 -40.13 -3.79 16.86
C THR A 345 -38.71 -4.18 17.24
N GLU A 346 -38.43 -4.38 18.52
CA GLU A 346 -37.13 -4.85 19.02
C GLU A 346 -36.80 -6.24 18.50
N ASN A 347 -37.75 -7.19 18.58
CA ASN A 347 -37.59 -8.53 18.03
C ASN A 347 -37.35 -8.50 16.52
N LEU A 348 -38.11 -7.68 15.79
CA LEU A 348 -37.96 -7.51 14.35
C LEU A 348 -36.59 -6.90 14.00
N SER A 349 -36.15 -5.87 14.73
CA SER A 349 -34.84 -5.25 14.56
C SER A 349 -33.70 -6.25 14.79
N SER A 350 -33.81 -7.07 15.85
CA SER A 350 -32.85 -8.14 16.15
C SER A 350 -32.80 -9.19 15.04
N ASP A 351 -33.96 -9.65 14.56
CA ASP A 351 -34.08 -10.61 13.46
C ASP A 351 -33.47 -10.07 12.15
N TRP A 352 -33.79 -8.83 11.75
CA TRP A 352 -33.16 -8.20 10.59
C TRP A 352 -31.66 -7.99 10.77
N GLY A 353 -31.22 -7.67 11.99
CA GLY A 353 -29.80 -7.60 12.34
C GLY A 353 -29.08 -8.92 12.08
N PHE A 354 -29.66 -10.04 12.53
CA PHE A 354 -29.11 -11.38 12.32
C PHE A 354 -29.12 -11.81 10.84
N LYS A 355 -30.22 -11.53 10.12
CA LYS A 355 -30.33 -11.81 8.67
C LYS A 355 -29.31 -11.01 7.86
N SER A 356 -29.15 -9.73 8.17
CA SER A 356 -28.15 -8.84 7.55
C SER A 356 -26.72 -9.30 7.84
N PHE A 357 -26.43 -9.67 9.08
CA PHE A 357 -25.12 -10.22 9.46
C PHE A 357 -24.81 -11.49 8.68
N THR A 358 -25.75 -12.43 8.61
CA THR A 358 -25.59 -13.70 7.88
C THR A 358 -25.32 -13.47 6.40
N MET A 359 -26.08 -12.57 5.75
CA MET A 359 -25.87 -12.21 4.34
C MET A 359 -24.51 -11.54 4.12
N THR A 360 -24.16 -10.58 4.97
CA THR A 360 -22.88 -9.85 4.87
C THR A 360 -21.68 -10.78 5.04
N GLN A 361 -21.75 -11.77 5.94
CA GLN A 361 -20.71 -12.77 6.14
C GLN A 361 -20.56 -13.71 4.94
N ASN A 362 -21.68 -14.15 4.36
CA ASN A 362 -21.65 -14.99 3.17
C ASN A 362 -21.08 -14.22 1.96
N ASP A 363 -21.54 -12.98 1.75
CA ASP A 363 -21.01 -12.11 0.69
C ASP A 363 -19.52 -11.84 0.85
N PHE A 364 -19.07 -11.59 2.08
CA PHE A 364 -17.64 -11.43 2.38
C PHE A 364 -16.85 -12.69 2.01
N SER A 365 -17.37 -13.87 2.34
CA SER A 365 -16.77 -15.16 2.01
C SER A 365 -16.70 -15.39 0.50
N ILE A 366 -17.77 -15.08 -0.24
CA ILE A 366 -17.82 -15.13 -1.71
C ILE A 366 -16.78 -14.16 -2.31
N ARG A 367 -16.72 -12.91 -1.83
CA ARG A 367 -15.74 -11.92 -2.30
C ARG A 367 -14.31 -12.41 -2.09
N LYS A 368 -13.99 -12.99 -0.92
CA LYS A 368 -12.66 -13.53 -0.61
C LYS A 368 -12.24 -14.64 -1.58
N HIS A 369 -13.17 -15.53 -1.95
CA HIS A 369 -12.90 -16.58 -2.94
C HIS A 369 -12.71 -16.02 -4.35
N LYS A 370 -13.54 -15.06 -4.77
CA LYS A 370 -13.38 -14.36 -6.05
C LYS A 370 -12.05 -13.59 -6.13
N ILE A 371 -11.63 -12.98 -5.03
CA ILE A 371 -10.34 -12.27 -4.93
C ILE A 371 -9.19 -13.23 -5.14
N GLU A 372 -9.16 -14.36 -4.43
CA GLU A 372 -8.08 -15.36 -4.58
C GLU A 372 -8.04 -15.97 -5.98
N TRP A 373 -9.19 -16.15 -6.63
CA TRP A 373 -9.25 -16.57 -8.04
C TRP A 373 -8.50 -15.60 -8.95
N HIS A 374 -8.81 -14.31 -8.88
CA HIS A 374 -8.13 -13.30 -9.70
C HIS A 374 -6.66 -13.13 -9.31
N ARG A 375 -6.35 -13.21 -8.02
CA ARG A 375 -4.99 -13.04 -7.48
C ARG A 375 -4.00 -14.04 -8.07
N LYS A 376 -4.41 -15.30 -8.25
CA LYS A 376 -3.59 -16.34 -8.90
C LYS A 376 -3.13 -15.94 -10.30
N ILE A 377 -4.00 -15.25 -11.05
CA ILE A 377 -3.74 -14.77 -12.40
C ILE A 377 -2.89 -13.49 -12.36
N THR A 378 -3.29 -12.49 -11.56
CA THR A 378 -2.65 -11.16 -11.57
C THR A 378 -1.21 -11.22 -11.07
N ILE A 379 -0.91 -11.99 -10.02
CA ILE A 379 0.47 -12.16 -9.54
C ILE A 379 1.33 -12.86 -10.59
N SER A 380 0.81 -13.88 -11.27
CA SER A 380 1.56 -14.57 -12.33
C SER A 380 1.87 -13.61 -13.48
N LEU A 381 0.84 -12.88 -13.95
CA LEU A 381 0.96 -11.90 -15.03
C LEU A 381 1.89 -10.73 -14.69
N SER A 382 1.98 -10.36 -13.41
CA SER A 382 2.85 -9.28 -12.95
C SER A 382 4.33 -9.52 -13.31
N CYS A 383 4.79 -10.77 -13.41
CA CYS A 383 6.15 -11.10 -13.86
C CYS A 383 6.45 -10.53 -15.26
N LEU A 384 5.48 -10.63 -16.18
CA LEU A 384 5.60 -10.07 -17.53
C LEU A 384 5.55 -8.54 -17.50
N LEU A 385 4.61 -7.96 -16.75
CA LEU A 385 4.49 -6.51 -16.63
C LEU A 385 5.77 -5.88 -16.08
N PHE A 386 6.33 -6.46 -15.03
CA PHE A 386 7.58 -5.99 -14.43
C PHE A 386 8.78 -6.17 -15.35
N PHE A 387 8.84 -7.23 -16.16
CA PHE A 387 9.88 -7.36 -17.18
C PHE A 387 9.80 -6.23 -18.22
N PHE A 388 8.60 -5.90 -18.72
CA PHE A 388 8.40 -4.81 -19.68
C PHE A 388 8.60 -3.41 -19.10
N ILE A 389 8.65 -3.29 -17.77
CA ILE A 389 9.04 -2.05 -17.11
C ILE A 389 10.56 -2.06 -16.90
N GLY A 390 11.11 -3.15 -16.34
CA GLY A 390 12.50 -3.24 -15.93
C GLY A 390 13.50 -3.26 -17.08
N ALA A 391 13.25 -4.04 -18.14
CA ALA A 391 14.16 -4.10 -19.29
C ALA A 391 14.39 -2.73 -19.98
N PRO A 392 13.33 -1.95 -20.35
CA PRO A 392 13.55 -0.65 -20.96
C PRO A 392 14.14 0.39 -19.99
N LEU A 393 13.77 0.38 -18.71
CA LEU A 393 14.38 1.26 -17.70
C LEU A 393 15.88 0.95 -17.51
N GLY A 394 16.26 -0.33 -17.49
CA GLY A 394 17.65 -0.76 -17.34
C GLY A 394 18.51 -0.27 -18.50
N GLY A 395 18.01 -0.38 -19.74
CA GLY A 395 18.73 0.11 -20.92
C GLY A 395 18.87 1.64 -20.99
N ILE A 396 18.03 2.39 -20.26
CA ILE A 396 18.08 3.86 -20.18
C ILE A 396 19.08 4.31 -19.10
N ILE A 397 19.11 3.62 -17.95
CA ILE A 397 19.98 3.98 -16.81
C ILE A 397 21.41 3.47 -17.08
N ARG A 398 22.16 4.22 -17.90
CA ARG A 398 23.52 3.87 -18.35
C ARG A 398 24.64 4.20 -17.34
N LYS A 399 24.35 5.01 -16.32
CA LYS A 399 25.32 5.49 -15.31
C LYS A 399 24.71 5.46 -13.92
N GLY A 400 25.40 4.87 -12.94
CA GLY A 400 24.94 4.81 -11.54
C GLY A 400 25.37 3.59 -10.71
N GLY A 401 26.20 2.69 -11.26
CA GLY A 401 26.62 1.45 -10.58
C GLY A 401 25.44 0.52 -10.25
N LEU A 402 25.70 -0.54 -9.48
CA LEU A 402 24.68 -1.53 -9.10
C LEU A 402 23.54 -0.95 -8.24
N GLY A 403 23.73 0.21 -7.59
CA GLY A 403 22.77 0.79 -6.63
C GLY A 403 21.55 1.46 -7.27
N MET A 404 21.72 2.23 -8.34
CA MET A 404 20.62 2.97 -8.97
C MET A 404 19.50 2.07 -9.55
N PRO A 405 19.81 0.97 -10.28
CA PRO A 405 18.79 0.02 -10.73
C PRO A 405 17.99 -0.60 -9.58
N VAL A 406 18.65 -0.89 -8.45
CA VAL A 406 18.00 -1.46 -7.26
C VAL A 406 17.00 -0.45 -6.67
N ILE A 407 17.40 0.80 -6.45
CA ILE A 407 16.51 1.84 -5.89
C ILE A 407 15.27 2.04 -6.77
N VAL A 408 15.46 2.14 -8.10
CA VAL A 408 14.35 2.29 -9.04
C VAL A 408 13.43 1.08 -9.04
N SER A 409 13.98 -0.13 -8.93
CA SER A 409 13.20 -1.37 -8.82
C SER A 409 12.34 -1.38 -7.55
N VAL A 410 12.92 -1.02 -6.40
CA VAL A 410 12.24 -1.00 -5.11
C VAL A 410 11.14 0.05 -5.11
N LEU A 411 11.41 1.26 -5.60
CA LEU A 411 10.41 2.34 -5.69
C LEU A 411 9.24 1.93 -6.59
N THR A 412 9.52 1.36 -7.76
CA THR A 412 8.49 0.87 -8.69
C THR A 412 7.65 -0.24 -8.05
N PHE A 413 8.29 -1.16 -7.32
CA PHE A 413 7.60 -2.23 -6.62
C PHE A 413 6.75 -1.71 -5.45
N ILE A 414 7.22 -0.71 -4.70
CA ILE A 414 6.45 -0.07 -3.62
C ILE A 414 5.18 0.57 -4.20
N ILE A 415 5.29 1.30 -5.31
CA ILE A 415 4.11 1.90 -5.98
C ILE A 415 3.12 0.82 -6.40
N TYR A 416 3.61 -0.26 -7.03
CA TYR A 416 2.78 -1.41 -7.37
C TYR A 416 2.08 -1.99 -6.14
N TYR A 417 2.83 -2.26 -5.07
CA TYR A 417 2.32 -2.90 -3.86
C TYR A 417 1.26 -2.03 -3.18
N ILE A 418 1.44 -0.71 -3.13
CA ILE A 418 0.46 0.22 -2.58
C ILE A 418 -0.85 0.17 -3.38
N ILE A 419 -0.76 0.22 -4.72
CA ILE A 419 -1.94 0.19 -5.59
C ILE A 419 -2.64 -1.16 -5.49
N ASP A 420 -1.89 -2.26 -5.54
CA ASP A 420 -2.42 -3.62 -5.47
C ASP A 420 -3.12 -3.88 -4.12
N ASN A 421 -2.49 -3.51 -3.00
CA ASN A 421 -3.07 -3.67 -1.68
C ASN A 421 -4.29 -2.75 -1.46
N THR A 422 -4.31 -1.56 -2.08
CA THR A 422 -5.48 -0.68 -2.07
C THR A 422 -6.64 -1.30 -2.84
N GLY A 423 -6.38 -1.81 -4.04
CA GLY A 423 -7.38 -2.52 -4.86
C GLY A 423 -7.93 -3.77 -4.17
N TYR A 424 -7.04 -4.58 -3.57
CA TYR A 424 -7.40 -5.73 -2.74
C TYR A 424 -8.31 -5.34 -1.57
N LYS A 425 -7.97 -4.27 -0.82
CA LYS A 425 -8.78 -3.81 0.30
C LYS A 425 -10.16 -3.32 -0.14
N MET A 426 -10.23 -2.53 -1.22
CA MET A 426 -11.51 -2.04 -1.77
C MET A 426 -12.41 -3.18 -2.28
N ALA A 427 -11.83 -4.21 -2.91
CA ALA A 427 -12.56 -5.40 -3.33
C ALA A 427 -13.05 -6.25 -2.15
N ARG A 428 -12.19 -6.45 -1.14
CA ARG A 428 -12.51 -7.25 0.05
C ARG A 428 -13.66 -6.63 0.86
N ASP A 429 -13.59 -5.32 1.07
CA ASP A 429 -14.58 -4.56 1.84
C ASP A 429 -15.88 -4.34 1.03
N GLY A 430 -15.96 -4.81 -0.23
CA GLY A 430 -17.18 -4.75 -1.05
C GLY A 430 -17.50 -3.37 -1.62
N LYS A 431 -16.59 -2.39 -1.50
CA LYS A 431 -16.77 -1.04 -2.05
C LYS A 431 -16.67 -1.05 -3.57
N TRP A 432 -15.77 -1.86 -4.12
CA TRP A 432 -15.55 -2.03 -5.55
C TRP A 432 -15.88 -3.46 -5.99
N ILE A 433 -16.24 -3.61 -7.26
CA ILE A 433 -16.39 -4.93 -7.87
C ILE A 433 -15.04 -5.64 -7.85
N VAL A 434 -15.04 -6.93 -7.49
CA VAL A 434 -13.82 -7.71 -7.23
C VAL A 434 -12.82 -7.67 -8.40
N TRP A 435 -13.28 -7.88 -9.64
CA TRP A 435 -12.39 -7.88 -10.79
C TRP A 435 -11.71 -6.51 -11.00
N MET A 436 -12.42 -5.40 -10.77
CA MET A 436 -11.89 -4.05 -10.94
C MET A 436 -10.81 -3.75 -9.90
N GLY A 437 -11.04 -4.15 -8.65
CA GLY A 437 -10.06 -3.98 -7.57
C GLY A 437 -8.78 -4.80 -7.80
N MET A 438 -8.92 -6.07 -8.18
CA MET A 438 -7.76 -6.96 -8.35
C MET A 438 -6.91 -6.66 -9.60
N TRP A 439 -7.53 -6.14 -10.67
CA TRP A 439 -6.81 -5.80 -11.91
C TRP A 439 -6.31 -4.36 -11.95
N MET A 440 -6.61 -3.56 -10.92
CA MET A 440 -6.24 -2.14 -10.86
C MET A 440 -4.74 -1.90 -11.05
N SER A 441 -3.90 -2.66 -10.35
CA SER A 441 -2.44 -2.57 -10.43
C SER A 441 -1.94 -2.88 -11.85
N SER A 442 -2.46 -3.96 -12.46
CA SER A 442 -2.13 -4.37 -13.82
C SER A 442 -2.62 -3.36 -14.87
N ALA A 443 -3.81 -2.79 -14.69
CA ALA A 443 -4.38 -1.78 -15.59
C ALA A 443 -3.57 -0.48 -15.62
N ILE A 444 -2.91 -0.12 -14.52
CA ILE A 444 -2.04 1.06 -14.44
C ILE A 444 -0.63 0.74 -14.98
N LEU A 445 -0.09 -0.42 -14.65
CA LEU A 445 1.27 -0.80 -15.04
C LEU A 445 1.41 -1.21 -16.50
N ALA A 446 0.39 -1.83 -17.11
CA ALA A 446 0.49 -2.29 -18.50
C ALA A 446 0.69 -1.14 -19.50
N PRO A 447 -0.08 -0.02 -19.45
CA PRO A 447 0.18 1.15 -20.29
C PRO A 447 1.55 1.76 -20.03
N LEU A 448 2.00 1.80 -18.76
CA LEU A 448 3.32 2.31 -18.40
C LEU A 448 4.44 1.46 -19.00
N GLY A 449 4.37 0.14 -18.85
CA GLY A 449 5.32 -0.81 -19.43
C GLY A 449 5.35 -0.73 -20.95
N TYR A 450 4.19 -0.64 -21.58
CA TYR A 450 4.09 -0.43 -23.03
C TYR A 450 4.73 0.88 -23.47
N PHE A 451 4.41 1.99 -22.80
CA PHE A 451 4.97 3.31 -23.08
C PHE A 451 6.50 3.33 -22.92
N LEU A 452 7.03 2.77 -21.84
CA LEU A 452 8.48 2.69 -21.60
C LEU A 452 9.17 1.82 -22.64
N THR A 453 8.58 0.67 -22.98
CA THR A 453 9.11 -0.23 -24.01
C THR A 453 9.16 0.44 -25.38
N TYR A 454 8.06 1.07 -25.80
CA TYR A 454 7.97 1.80 -27.06
C TYR A 454 9.02 2.92 -27.14
N LYS A 455 9.19 3.66 -26.04
CA LYS A 455 10.09 4.81 -25.98
C LYS A 455 11.56 4.42 -25.96
N SER A 456 11.91 3.37 -25.22
CA SER A 456 13.27 2.81 -25.19
C SER A 456 13.69 2.27 -26.56
N ASN A 457 12.73 1.74 -27.34
CA ASN A 457 12.99 1.32 -28.72
C ASN A 457 13.29 2.50 -29.68
N LYS A 458 12.75 3.70 -29.41
CA LYS A 458 12.95 4.90 -30.24
C LYS A 458 14.13 5.80 -29.81
N ASP A 459 14.99 5.34 -28.88
CA ASP A 459 16.12 6.11 -28.33
C ASP A 459 15.76 7.55 -27.89
N SER A 460 14.53 7.73 -27.42
CA SER A 460 14.04 9.04 -27.03
C SER A 460 14.70 9.49 -25.72
N VAL A 461 15.51 10.55 -25.78
CA VAL A 461 16.25 11.23 -24.68
C VAL A 461 15.31 11.85 -23.62
N VAL A 462 14.03 11.50 -23.61
CA VAL A 462 13.04 12.14 -22.73
C VAL A 462 13.15 11.64 -21.29
N LEU A 463 13.94 10.60 -20.97
CA LEU A 463 14.32 10.20 -19.61
C LEU A 463 15.80 10.47 -19.31
N ASN A 464 16.34 11.60 -19.78
CA ASN A 464 17.61 12.07 -19.25
C ASN A 464 17.40 12.58 -17.81
N THR A 465 18.04 11.93 -16.84
CA THR A 465 17.97 12.30 -15.42
C THR A 465 18.29 13.78 -15.22
N ASP A 466 19.19 14.34 -16.03
CA ASP A 466 19.55 15.76 -15.99
C ASP A 466 18.39 16.68 -16.43
N VAL A 467 17.53 16.24 -17.34
CA VAL A 467 16.34 16.99 -17.77
C VAL A 467 15.28 17.00 -16.66
N TYR A 468 15.10 15.90 -15.93
CA TYR A 468 14.17 15.87 -14.79
C TYR A 468 14.73 16.59 -13.57
N ILE A 469 16.02 16.44 -13.25
CA ILE A 469 16.66 17.18 -12.18
C ILE A 469 16.63 18.68 -12.49
N SER A 470 16.94 19.09 -13.74
CA SER A 470 16.84 20.49 -14.12
C SER A 470 15.40 21.00 -14.14
N TRP A 471 14.43 20.19 -14.56
CA TRP A 471 13.00 20.50 -14.42
C TRP A 471 12.59 20.65 -12.96
N PHE A 472 13.00 19.74 -12.07
CA PHE A 472 12.71 19.80 -10.64
C PHE A 472 13.37 21.01 -9.98
N LYS A 473 14.64 21.30 -10.31
CA LYS A 473 15.36 22.52 -9.91
C LYS A 473 14.63 23.79 -10.42
N ARG A 474 14.09 23.78 -11.64
CA ARG A 474 13.26 24.88 -12.20
C ARG A 474 11.90 25.00 -11.49
N VAL A 475 11.27 23.90 -11.11
CA VAL A 475 9.96 23.87 -10.45
C VAL A 475 10.05 24.36 -9.01
N PHE A 476 11.03 23.87 -8.24
CA PHE A 476 11.24 24.23 -6.83
C PHE A 476 12.19 25.43 -6.64
N GLY A 477 12.75 25.95 -7.72
CA GLY A 477 13.60 27.14 -7.70
C GLY A 477 14.92 26.96 -6.97
N VAL A 478 15.56 25.80 -7.07
CA VAL A 478 16.92 25.58 -6.54
C VAL A 478 17.93 26.30 -7.44
N ARG A 479 18.87 27.05 -6.84
CA ARG A 479 19.88 27.83 -7.57
C ARG A 479 20.78 26.91 -8.41
N SER A 480 20.95 27.24 -9.68
CA SER A 480 22.03 26.66 -10.50
C SER A 480 23.26 27.53 -10.34
N VAL A 481 24.40 26.92 -10.01
CA VAL A 481 25.68 27.63 -9.86
C VAL A 481 26.39 27.57 -11.22
N ARG A 482 26.96 28.69 -11.65
CA ARG A 482 27.79 28.74 -12.86
C ARG A 482 29.17 28.19 -12.51
N HIS A 483 29.69 27.29 -13.34
CA HIS A 483 31.05 26.77 -13.24
C HIS A 483 31.79 27.15 -14.52
N LEU A 484 32.86 27.94 -14.39
CA LEU A 484 33.68 28.37 -15.52
C LEU A 484 35.06 27.72 -15.38
N SER A 485 35.36 26.76 -16.25
CA SER A 485 36.69 26.17 -16.32
C SER A 485 37.65 27.12 -17.02
N LYS A 486 38.87 27.28 -16.49
CA LYS A 486 39.96 27.99 -17.17
C LYS A 486 40.22 27.30 -18.52
N LYS A 487 40.13 28.05 -19.62
CA LYS A 487 40.45 27.54 -20.96
C LYS A 487 41.97 27.43 -21.10
N GLU A 488 42.45 26.29 -21.59
CA GLU A 488 43.89 26.05 -21.80
C GLU A 488 44.45 26.80 -23.01
N VAL A 489 43.58 27.12 -23.99
CA VAL A 489 43.91 27.88 -25.21
C VAL A 489 42.87 28.99 -25.40
N ILE A 490 43.33 30.24 -25.47
CA ILE A 490 42.51 31.42 -25.75
C ILE A 490 42.87 31.90 -27.17
N ILE A 491 41.88 31.95 -28.05
CA ILE A 491 42.05 32.35 -29.47
C ILE A 491 41.98 33.88 -29.63
N HIS A 492 41.10 34.52 -28.87
CA HIS A 492 40.93 35.98 -28.82
C HIS A 492 40.84 36.42 -27.36
N ASP A 493 41.70 37.35 -26.96
CA ASP A 493 41.62 37.96 -25.64
C ASP A 493 40.38 38.91 -25.57
N PRO A 494 39.75 39.09 -24.39
CA PRO A 494 38.59 39.96 -24.24
C PRO A 494 38.92 41.43 -24.54
N ASP A 495 38.01 42.19 -25.15
CA ASP A 495 38.23 43.62 -25.41
C ASP A 495 38.04 44.46 -24.12
N TYR A 496 39.11 44.59 -23.35
CA TYR A 496 39.11 45.33 -22.08
C TYR A 496 38.87 46.84 -22.21
N GLN A 497 38.87 47.41 -23.42
CA GLN A 497 38.52 48.83 -23.62
C GLN A 497 37.02 49.02 -23.82
N ARG A 498 36.38 48.09 -24.55
CA ARG A 498 34.94 48.12 -24.82
C ARG A 498 34.08 47.57 -23.68
N LEU A 499 34.55 46.52 -23.01
CA LEU A 499 33.79 45.80 -21.97
C LEU A 499 33.20 46.70 -20.86
N PRO A 500 33.90 47.71 -20.32
CA PRO A 500 33.32 48.60 -19.31
C PRO A 500 32.13 49.43 -19.83
N PHE A 501 32.10 49.77 -21.12
CA PHE A 501 30.96 50.48 -21.71
C PHE A 501 29.75 49.55 -21.85
N ASP A 502 29.97 48.32 -22.30
CA ASP A 502 28.91 47.32 -22.45
C ASP A 502 28.35 46.83 -21.09
N LEU A 503 29.17 46.73 -20.04
CA LEU A 503 28.74 46.41 -18.67
C LEU A 503 27.91 47.54 -18.04
N ASN A 504 28.24 48.80 -18.32
CA ASN A 504 27.42 49.93 -17.90
C ASN A 504 26.09 49.96 -18.64
N GLY A 505 26.09 49.71 -19.96
CA GLY A 505 24.85 49.58 -20.74
C GLY A 505 23.94 48.47 -20.21
N LEU A 506 24.50 47.30 -19.89
CA LEU A 506 23.74 46.20 -19.27
C LEU A 506 23.17 46.61 -17.89
N SER A 507 23.93 47.38 -17.10
CA SER A 507 23.49 47.85 -15.79
C SER A 507 22.32 48.85 -15.89
N GLU A 508 22.33 49.71 -16.90
CA GLU A 508 21.23 50.64 -17.19
C GLU A 508 19.97 49.89 -17.66
N GLU A 509 20.10 48.90 -18.54
CA GLU A 509 18.99 48.05 -18.97
C GLU A 509 18.35 47.30 -17.80
N CYS A 510 19.16 46.73 -16.91
CA CYS A 510 18.68 46.08 -15.68
C CYS A 510 17.89 47.05 -14.79
N ARG A 511 18.38 48.29 -14.61
CA ARG A 511 17.67 49.32 -13.82
C ARG A 511 16.36 49.76 -14.48
N ALA A 512 16.38 49.99 -15.79
CA ALA A 512 15.18 50.37 -16.56
C ALA A 512 14.10 49.29 -16.46
N TYR A 513 14.49 48.02 -16.61
CA TYR A 513 13.59 46.87 -16.50
C TYR A 513 13.00 46.72 -15.09
N MET A 514 13.82 46.88 -14.04
CA MET A 514 13.35 46.85 -12.64
C MET A 514 12.32 47.96 -12.35
N GLN A 515 12.58 49.18 -12.81
CA GLN A 515 11.70 50.34 -12.60
C GLN A 515 10.37 50.18 -13.35
N LYS A 516 10.43 49.71 -14.61
CA LYS A 516 9.26 49.51 -15.46
C LYS A 516 8.32 48.42 -14.92
N ASN A 517 8.87 47.27 -14.51
CA ASN A 517 8.08 46.08 -14.18
C ASN A 517 7.74 45.91 -12.69
N ARG A 518 8.28 46.77 -11.79
CA ARG A 518 7.99 46.77 -10.33
C ARG A 518 8.01 45.36 -9.73
N LEU A 519 9.09 44.61 -9.98
CA LEU A 519 9.22 43.17 -9.72
C LEU A 519 9.02 42.76 -8.25
N ALA A 520 9.18 43.68 -7.29
CA ALA A 520 8.95 43.43 -5.86
C ALA A 520 7.47 43.33 -5.47
N LYS A 521 6.53 43.90 -6.25
CA LYS A 521 5.10 43.87 -5.93
C LYS A 521 4.42 42.61 -6.46
N ALA A 522 3.47 42.08 -5.70
CA ALA A 522 2.66 40.95 -6.13
C ALA A 522 1.85 41.32 -7.40
N PRO A 523 1.88 40.48 -8.46
CA PRO A 523 1.07 40.72 -9.65
C PRO A 523 -0.42 40.51 -9.35
N ASN A 524 -1.32 41.20 -10.07
CA ASN A 524 -2.74 40.93 -9.95
C ASN A 524 -3.06 39.55 -10.57
N TYR A 525 -3.77 38.70 -9.82
CA TYR A 525 -4.06 37.31 -10.20
C TYR A 525 -4.77 37.22 -11.56
N PHE A 526 -5.81 38.03 -11.82
CA PHE A 526 -6.57 37.94 -13.06
C PHE A 526 -5.79 38.46 -14.26
N SER A 527 -5.09 39.58 -14.12
CA SER A 527 -4.26 40.11 -15.21
C SER A 527 -3.07 39.21 -15.53
N LEU A 528 -2.55 38.49 -14.52
CA LEU A 528 -1.48 37.52 -14.69
C LEU A 528 -1.89 36.37 -15.59
N TRP A 529 -3.15 35.91 -15.58
CA TRP A 529 -3.61 34.78 -16.40
C TRP A 529 -4.25 35.22 -17.72
N MET A 530 -4.79 36.45 -17.81
CA MET A 530 -5.59 36.93 -18.96
C MET A 530 -4.86 37.84 -19.96
N SER A 531 -3.69 38.42 -19.65
CA SER A 531 -2.90 39.18 -20.65
C SER A 531 -2.26 38.27 -21.73
N GLY A 532 -1.75 38.79 -22.86
CA GLY A 532 -1.20 37.96 -23.94
C GLY A 532 0.30 38.17 -24.24
N GLY A 533 0.97 39.08 -23.54
CA GLY A 533 2.33 39.51 -23.87
C GLY A 533 3.42 38.55 -23.38
N GLN A 534 4.41 38.29 -24.23
CA GLN A 534 5.69 37.66 -23.85
C GLN A 534 6.69 38.74 -23.44
N ASP A 535 7.47 38.48 -22.39
CA ASP A 535 8.51 39.37 -21.92
C ASP A 535 9.79 39.15 -22.73
N GLN A 536 9.96 39.89 -23.82
CA GLN A 536 11.15 39.80 -24.68
C GLN A 536 12.34 40.58 -24.13
N GLU A 537 12.11 41.55 -23.24
CA GLU A 537 13.16 42.43 -22.69
C GLU A 537 14.14 41.64 -21.82
N ILE A 538 13.62 40.75 -20.96
CA ILE A 538 14.46 39.89 -20.12
C ILE A 538 15.26 38.86 -20.92
N ILE A 539 14.73 38.39 -22.06
CA ILE A 539 15.45 37.51 -22.99
C ILE A 539 16.66 38.26 -23.55
N ALA A 540 16.47 39.52 -23.97
CA ALA A 540 17.54 40.36 -24.49
C ALA A 540 18.62 40.63 -23.43
N ILE A 541 18.22 41.01 -22.21
CA ILE A 541 19.15 41.26 -21.08
C ILE A 541 19.97 39.99 -20.76
N ASN A 542 19.31 38.82 -20.69
CA ASN A 542 20.00 37.56 -20.43
C ASN A 542 20.99 37.20 -21.55
N ASN A 543 20.59 37.33 -22.81
CA ASN A 543 21.46 37.03 -23.95
C ASN A 543 22.68 37.96 -23.98
N ARG A 544 22.49 39.25 -23.67
CA ARG A 544 23.59 40.22 -23.58
C ARG A 544 24.53 39.89 -22.41
N MET A 545 23.98 39.53 -21.25
CA MET A 545 24.78 39.09 -20.10
C MET A 545 25.60 37.83 -20.42
N GLU A 546 24.99 36.80 -21.01
CA GLU A 546 25.69 35.56 -21.37
C GLU A 546 26.78 35.81 -22.41
N ALA A 547 26.53 36.67 -23.41
CA ALA A 547 27.53 37.04 -24.41
C ALA A 547 28.74 37.74 -23.77
N LEU A 548 28.51 38.69 -22.85
CA LEU A 548 29.58 39.38 -22.13
C LEU A 548 30.36 38.43 -21.20
N VAL A 549 29.67 37.51 -20.52
CA VAL A 549 30.32 36.51 -19.67
C VAL A 549 31.14 35.53 -20.50
N ASP A 550 30.66 35.10 -21.66
CA ASP A 550 31.41 34.19 -22.54
C ASP A 550 32.65 34.88 -23.12
N GLU A 551 32.53 36.15 -23.54
CA GLU A 551 33.67 36.95 -23.97
C GLU A 551 34.71 37.10 -22.84
N MET A 552 34.27 37.51 -21.64
CA MET A 552 35.15 37.66 -20.47
C MET A 552 35.70 36.32 -19.95
N SER A 553 35.06 35.19 -20.26
CA SER A 553 35.55 33.85 -19.88
C SER A 553 36.87 33.49 -20.58
N ASN A 554 37.20 34.19 -21.66
CA ASN A 554 38.46 34.08 -22.38
C ASN A 554 39.61 34.87 -21.70
N THR A 555 39.42 35.33 -20.47
CA THR A 555 40.47 36.01 -19.69
C THR A 555 41.50 35.06 -19.10
N ARG A 556 42.75 35.54 -18.95
CA ARG A 556 43.83 34.83 -18.25
C ARG A 556 43.81 35.05 -16.72
N SER A 557 43.10 36.07 -16.26
CA SER A 557 43.04 36.46 -14.84
C SER A 557 42.12 35.55 -14.02
N LEU A 558 42.66 34.88 -13.00
CA LEU A 558 41.91 34.02 -12.08
C LEU A 558 40.89 34.83 -11.26
N ILE A 559 41.23 36.07 -10.90
CA ILE A 559 40.38 36.97 -10.12
C ILE A 559 39.13 37.34 -10.92
N LEU A 560 39.29 37.59 -12.22
CA LEU A 560 38.18 37.88 -13.11
C LEU A 560 37.26 36.65 -13.26
N LEU A 561 37.83 35.45 -13.48
CA LEU A 561 37.05 34.21 -13.56
C LEU A 561 36.24 33.93 -12.28
N GLN A 562 36.84 34.11 -11.09
CA GLN A 562 36.12 33.95 -9.82
C GLN A 562 34.96 34.95 -9.64
N LYS A 563 35.08 36.16 -10.20
CA LYS A 563 33.99 37.15 -10.21
C LYS A 563 32.89 36.75 -11.22
N LEU A 564 33.26 36.21 -12.38
CA LEU A 564 32.32 35.74 -13.41
C LEU A 564 31.49 34.53 -12.94
N GLU A 565 32.05 33.64 -12.11
CA GLU A 565 31.30 32.52 -11.50
C GLU A 565 30.17 32.99 -10.55
N LYS A 566 30.27 34.21 -10.01
CA LYS A 566 29.27 34.78 -9.11
C LYS A 566 28.03 35.32 -9.84
N TYR A 567 28.06 35.45 -11.17
CA TYR A 567 26.91 35.89 -11.94
C TYR A 567 25.76 34.88 -11.85
N PRO A 568 24.52 35.34 -11.62
CA PRO A 568 23.36 34.46 -11.57
C PRO A 568 23.00 33.93 -12.96
N ILE A 569 22.55 32.68 -13.04
CA ILE A 569 21.91 32.12 -14.24
C ILE A 569 20.42 32.49 -14.17
N ILE A 570 19.95 33.37 -15.06
CA ILE A 570 18.57 33.86 -15.04
C ILE A 570 17.64 32.83 -15.71
N PRO A 571 16.62 32.29 -15.01
CA PRO A 571 15.59 31.48 -15.63
C PRO A 571 14.56 32.38 -16.33
N VAL A 572 14.81 32.69 -17.59
CA VAL A 572 14.09 33.69 -18.42
C VAL A 572 12.57 33.51 -18.50
N ASN A 573 12.06 32.29 -18.30
CA ASN A 573 10.62 32.00 -18.38
C ASN A 573 9.98 31.70 -17.00
N ALA A 574 10.72 31.77 -15.89
CA ALA A 574 10.20 31.32 -14.59
C ALA A 574 9.40 32.39 -13.84
N HIS A 575 9.64 33.67 -14.13
CA HIS A 575 8.90 34.82 -13.58
C HIS A 575 7.64 35.18 -14.38
N VAL A 576 7.41 34.47 -15.48
CA VAL A 576 6.22 34.55 -16.32
C VAL A 576 5.44 33.22 -16.27
N ARG A 577 4.38 33.14 -17.05
CA ARG A 577 3.44 32.02 -17.05
C ARG A 577 4.09 30.71 -17.49
N PRO A 578 3.59 29.57 -17.00
CA PRO A 578 4.19 28.28 -17.29
C PRO A 578 4.03 27.82 -18.76
N PHE A 579 3.00 28.26 -19.49
CA PHE A 579 2.75 27.81 -20.87
C PHE A 579 2.76 28.97 -21.87
N HIS A 580 3.17 28.70 -23.11
CA HIS A 580 3.07 29.68 -24.21
C HIS A 580 1.62 29.79 -24.75
N ASN A 581 0.84 28.73 -24.63
CA ASN A 581 -0.55 28.69 -25.10
C ASN A 581 -1.48 29.42 -24.14
N TYR A 582 -2.17 30.44 -24.66
CA TYR A 582 -3.11 31.28 -23.90
C TYR A 582 -4.20 30.45 -23.19
N TRP A 583 -4.82 29.50 -23.89
CA TRP A 583 -5.93 28.71 -23.35
C TRP A 583 -5.52 27.81 -22.17
N LEU A 584 -4.32 27.22 -22.22
CA LEU A 584 -3.78 26.39 -21.12
C LEU A 584 -3.53 27.23 -19.86
N ASN A 585 -3.04 28.46 -20.01
CA ASN A 585 -2.85 29.38 -18.88
C ASN A 585 -4.20 29.80 -18.27
N MET A 586 -5.21 30.06 -19.09
CA MET A 586 -6.56 30.39 -18.63
C MET A 586 -7.18 29.22 -17.85
N ALA A 587 -7.07 28.00 -18.37
CA ALA A 587 -7.55 26.79 -17.68
C ALA A 587 -6.91 26.59 -16.31
N ILE A 588 -5.59 26.83 -16.20
CA ILE A 588 -4.87 26.74 -14.91
C ILE A 588 -5.30 27.84 -13.94
N GLY A 589 -5.52 29.06 -14.43
CA GLY A 589 -6.02 30.18 -13.63
C GLY A 589 -7.41 29.92 -13.04
N ILE A 590 -8.27 29.19 -13.77
CA ILE A 590 -9.62 28.78 -13.34
C ILE A 590 -9.55 27.69 -12.25
N VAL A 591 -8.61 26.74 -12.37
CA VAL A 591 -8.43 25.69 -11.36
C VAL A 591 -7.65 26.24 -10.15
N ILE A 592 -8.38 26.86 -9.22
CA ILE A 592 -7.86 27.59 -8.05
C ILE A 592 -6.68 26.91 -7.33
N PRO A 593 -6.72 25.61 -6.94
CA PRO A 593 -5.60 25.01 -6.21
C PRO A 593 -4.31 24.93 -7.04
N ILE A 594 -4.41 24.71 -8.36
CA ILE A 594 -3.25 24.66 -9.26
C ILE A 594 -2.80 26.08 -9.60
N GLY A 595 -3.74 27.00 -9.85
CA GLY A 595 -3.47 28.40 -10.14
C GLY A 595 -2.78 29.14 -8.99
N LEU A 596 -3.19 28.91 -7.74
CA LEU A 596 -2.53 29.48 -6.55
C LEU A 596 -1.09 28.99 -6.39
N PHE A 597 -0.83 27.69 -6.60
CA PHE A 597 0.53 27.14 -6.56
C PHE A 597 1.46 27.85 -7.55
N PHE A 598 1.04 28.01 -8.81
CA PHE A 598 1.82 28.73 -9.81
C PHE A 598 1.91 30.23 -9.54
N TYR A 599 0.88 30.85 -8.97
CA TYR A 599 0.88 32.27 -8.60
C TYR A 599 1.94 32.59 -7.55
N PHE A 600 1.97 31.84 -6.43
CA PHE A 600 2.99 32.01 -5.39
C PHE A 600 4.40 31.72 -5.92
N ARG A 601 4.52 30.70 -6.80
CA ARG A 601 5.78 30.41 -7.50
C ARG A 601 6.25 31.61 -8.32
N ILE A 602 5.41 32.14 -9.20
CA ILE A 602 5.73 33.27 -10.08
C ILE A 602 6.12 34.49 -9.23
N TRP A 603 5.38 34.79 -8.17
CA TRP A 603 5.72 35.90 -7.29
C TRP A 603 7.09 35.73 -6.62
N ALA A 604 7.40 34.54 -6.11
CA ALA A 604 8.71 34.22 -5.55
C ALA A 604 9.84 34.37 -6.58
N PHE A 605 9.61 33.99 -7.84
CA PHE A 605 10.57 34.19 -8.93
C PHE A 605 10.71 35.66 -9.36
N ARG A 606 9.66 36.49 -9.28
CA ARG A 606 9.76 37.95 -9.55
C ARG A 606 10.62 38.65 -8.50
N ILE A 607 10.42 38.33 -7.21
CA ILE A 607 11.26 38.85 -6.11
C ILE A 607 12.71 38.39 -6.31
N ARG A 608 12.91 37.13 -6.70
CA ARG A 608 14.23 36.58 -6.97
C ARG A 608 14.91 37.29 -8.13
N LEU A 609 14.21 37.49 -9.24
CA LEU A 609 14.73 38.20 -10.42
C LEU A 609 15.17 39.61 -10.05
N ASN A 610 14.41 40.31 -9.20
CA ASN A 610 14.79 41.63 -8.70
C ASN A 610 16.15 41.60 -7.97
N LYS A 611 16.36 40.62 -7.09
CA LYS A 611 17.64 40.42 -6.39
C LYS A 611 18.78 40.02 -7.34
N ASP A 612 18.48 39.22 -8.36
CA ASP A 612 19.47 38.82 -9.35
C ASP A 612 19.91 40.01 -10.22
N MET A 613 18.99 40.92 -10.57
CA MET A 613 19.31 42.17 -11.27
C MET A 613 20.16 43.12 -10.43
N GLU A 614 19.84 43.30 -9.14
CA GLU A 614 20.67 44.06 -8.20
C GLU A 614 22.09 43.47 -8.10
N ARG A 615 22.18 42.13 -8.07
CA ARG A 615 23.45 41.42 -8.02
C ARG A 615 24.27 41.59 -9.31
N ILE A 616 23.64 41.59 -10.48
CA ILE A 616 24.31 41.85 -11.75
C ILE A 616 24.89 43.27 -11.77
N ILE A 617 24.11 44.27 -11.33
CA ILE A 617 24.58 45.66 -11.26
C ILE A 617 25.79 45.78 -10.31
N ALA A 618 25.75 45.12 -9.16
CA ALA A 618 26.87 45.10 -8.21
C ALA A 618 28.12 44.40 -8.80
N LEU A 619 27.93 43.24 -9.44
CA LEU A 619 29.03 42.48 -10.05
C LEU A 619 29.64 43.19 -11.26
N ASN A 620 28.83 43.85 -12.10
CA ASN A 620 29.32 44.65 -13.22
C ASN A 620 30.29 45.73 -12.73
N ARG A 621 29.96 46.42 -11.62
CA ARG A 621 30.85 47.41 -10.99
C ARG A 621 32.16 46.79 -10.48
N ASP A 622 32.08 45.62 -9.84
CA ASP A 622 33.27 44.92 -9.33
C ASP A 622 34.16 44.38 -10.46
N VAL A 623 33.55 43.96 -11.57
CA VAL A 623 34.23 43.50 -12.79
C VAL A 623 34.89 44.67 -13.50
N GLU A 624 34.22 45.81 -13.63
CA GLU A 624 34.80 47.03 -14.21
C GLU A 624 36.04 47.51 -13.46
N LEU A 625 36.02 47.49 -12.12
CA LEU A 625 37.20 47.82 -11.31
C LEU A 625 38.35 46.86 -11.59
N THR A 626 38.07 45.56 -11.68
CA THR A 626 39.10 44.54 -11.99
C THR A 626 39.67 44.72 -13.39
N ILE A 627 38.83 45.06 -14.37
CA ILE A 627 39.27 45.32 -15.75
C ILE A 627 40.17 46.57 -15.79
N LYS A 628 39.87 47.60 -14.99
CA LYS A 628 40.73 48.79 -14.86
C LYS A 628 42.09 48.45 -14.24
N ASP A 629 42.11 47.61 -13.21
CA ASP A 629 43.35 47.15 -12.58
C ASP A 629 44.22 46.35 -13.57
N ILE A 630 43.61 45.42 -14.34
CA ILE A 630 44.28 44.65 -15.40
C ILE A 630 44.84 45.56 -16.51
N ASN A 631 44.08 46.58 -16.93
CA ASN A 631 44.54 47.55 -17.95
C ASN A 631 45.68 48.45 -17.45
N ASN A 632 45.77 48.70 -16.14
CA ASN A 632 46.87 49.46 -15.53
C ASN A 632 48.13 48.61 -15.37
N GLU A 633 48.00 47.32 -15.04
CA GLU A 633 49.11 46.36 -14.99
C GLU A 633 49.74 46.11 -16.37
N ASN A 634 48.95 46.13 -17.45
CA ASN A 634 49.45 45.95 -18.83
C ASN A 634 50.10 47.22 -19.44
N LYS A 635 50.08 48.37 -18.75
CA LYS A 635 50.68 49.64 -19.19
C LYS A 635 52.05 49.92 -18.58
N ILE A 636 52.50 49.09 -17.65
CA ILE A 636 53.84 49.08 -17.04
C ILE A 636 54.65 48.00 -17.75
#